data_AF-A0A2K5D288-F1
#
_entry.id   AF-A0A2K5D288-F1
#
_cell.length_a   1.000
_cell.length_b   1.000
_cell.length_c   1.000
_cell.angle_alpha   90.00
_cell.angle_beta   90.00
_cell.angle_gamma   90.00
#
_symmetry.space_group_name_H-M   'P 1'
#
loop_
_entity.id
_entity.type
_entity.pdbx_description
1 polymer ?
#
loop_
_entity_poly.entity_id
_entity_poly.type
_entity_poly.pdbx_seq_one_letter_code
_entity_poly.pdbx_strand_id
1 'polypeptide(L)'
;MADALPSEFDVIVIGTGLPESIIAAACSRSGQRVLHVDSRSYYGGNWASFSFSGLLSWLKEYQENSDIVNDSPVWQDHILENEEAIALSRKDKTIQHVEVFCYASQDLHEDVEEAGALQKNHALVTSTNSTEAADSACLPTEDESLSTVSCEMLIEQTPSSDPESALEVNGAEVTGEKENHCDDKTCVPSTSAEEMSENVPIAEDTTEQPKKNKITYSQIIKEGRRFNIDLVSKLLYSRGLLIDLLIKSNVSRYAEFKNITRILAFRDGRVEQVPCSRADVFNSKQLSMVEKRMLMKFLTFCMEYEKYPDEYKGYEEITFYEYLKTQKLTPNLQYIVLHSIAMTSQTASSTIDGLKATKNFLHCLGRYGNTPFLFPLYGQGELPQCFCRMCAVFGGIYCLRHSVQCLVVDKESRKCKAIIDQFGQRIISKHFLVEDSYFSENTCSRVQYRQISRAVLITDRSVLKTDSDQQISILTVPSEEPGTFAVRVIELCSSTMTCMKGTYLVHLTCTSSKTAREDLEPVVQKLFIPYTEVEIENEQVEKPRILWALYFNMRDSSDISRSCYNDLPPNVYVCSGPDCGLGNDNAVKQAETLFQEICPNEDFCPPPPNPEDIVLDGDSLQPEASESSAIPEANSETLKESTNLGNLEEPSE
;
A
#
# COMPACT_ATOMS: atom_id res chain seq x y z
N MET A 1 17.08 26.78 8.15
CA MET A 1 18.41 26.64 7.52
C MET A 1 18.39 25.33 6.77
N ALA A 2 18.59 25.33 5.45
CA ALA A 2 18.70 24.09 4.70
C ALA A 2 20.15 23.61 4.84
N ASP A 3 20.36 22.44 5.44
CA ASP A 3 21.67 21.82 5.51
C ASP A 3 22.18 21.59 4.08
N ALA A 4 23.39 22.05 3.79
CA ALA A 4 23.98 21.88 2.46
C ALA A 4 24.10 20.38 2.15
N LEU A 5 23.55 19.94 1.02
CA LEU A 5 23.59 18.54 0.62
C LEU A 5 25.05 18.08 0.43
N PRO A 6 25.49 16.96 1.03
CA PRO A 6 26.83 16.45 0.81
C PRO A 6 27.14 16.19 -0.67
N SER A 7 28.39 16.39 -1.07
CA SER A 7 28.83 16.17 -2.46
C SER A 7 29.28 14.74 -2.76
N GLU A 8 29.24 13.83 -1.79
CA GLU A 8 29.71 12.45 -1.96
C GLU A 8 28.86 11.45 -1.17
N PHE A 9 28.44 10.38 -1.84
CA PHE A 9 27.71 9.25 -1.28
C PHE A 9 28.30 7.93 -1.79
N ASP A 10 27.95 6.81 -1.16
CA ASP A 10 28.33 5.50 -1.68
C ASP A 10 27.30 5.00 -2.70
N VAL A 11 26.01 5.29 -2.46
CA VAL A 11 24.89 4.90 -3.30
C VAL A 11 23.96 6.10 -3.51
N ILE A 12 23.59 6.36 -4.77
CA ILE A 12 22.54 7.32 -5.13
C ILE A 12 21.37 6.56 -5.71
N VAL A 13 20.16 6.81 -5.22
CA VAL A 13 18.91 6.20 -5.66
C VAL A 13 17.98 7.29 -6.20
N ILE A 14 17.52 7.14 -7.43
CA ILE A 14 16.64 8.09 -8.14
C ILE A 14 15.28 7.42 -8.36
N GLY A 15 14.26 7.94 -7.67
CA GLY A 15 12.90 7.41 -7.62
C GLY A 15 12.64 6.67 -6.31
N THR A 16 11.48 6.90 -5.69
CA THR A 16 11.10 6.36 -4.37
C THR A 16 10.03 5.26 -4.45
N GLY A 17 10.00 4.48 -5.53
CA GLY A 17 9.10 3.34 -5.66
C GLY A 17 9.43 2.20 -4.69
N LEU A 18 8.67 1.11 -4.75
CA LEU A 18 8.86 -0.01 -3.84
C LEU A 18 10.23 -0.70 -4.00
N PRO A 19 10.69 -1.07 -5.22
CA PRO A 19 12.02 -1.67 -5.40
C PRO A 19 13.14 -0.77 -4.89
N GLU A 20 13.10 0.51 -5.23
CA GLU A 20 14.08 1.54 -4.91
C GLU A 20 14.17 1.79 -3.41
N SER A 21 13.01 1.81 -2.74
CA SER A 21 12.94 1.96 -1.28
C SER A 21 13.53 0.75 -0.56
N ILE A 22 13.26 -0.48 -1.04
CA ILE A 22 13.80 -1.70 -0.43
C ILE A 22 15.33 -1.72 -0.57
N ILE A 23 15.87 -1.46 -1.76
CA ILE A 23 17.33 -1.47 -1.97
C ILE A 23 18.02 -0.33 -1.23
N ALA A 24 17.43 0.87 -1.19
CA ALA A 24 17.95 1.98 -0.40
C ALA A 24 18.02 1.64 1.10
N ALA A 25 16.98 0.98 1.63
CA ALA A 25 16.96 0.50 3.01
C ALA A 25 18.03 -0.57 3.25
N ALA A 26 18.18 -1.54 2.33
CA ALA A 26 19.19 -2.59 2.44
C ALA A 26 20.61 -2.01 2.45
N CYS A 27 20.94 -1.12 1.51
CA CYS A 27 22.25 -0.47 1.41
C CYS A 27 22.55 0.40 2.64
N SER A 28 21.58 1.19 3.11
CA SER A 28 21.79 2.01 4.30
C SER A 28 21.95 1.13 5.54
N ARG A 29 21.20 0.04 5.65
CA ARG A 29 21.32 -0.94 6.75
C ARG A 29 22.67 -1.66 6.77
N SER A 30 23.30 -1.87 5.61
CA SER A 30 24.67 -2.42 5.51
C SER A 30 25.77 -1.37 5.73
N GLY A 31 25.41 -0.13 6.09
CA GLY A 31 26.33 0.93 6.44
C GLY A 31 26.77 1.83 5.27
N GLN A 32 26.15 1.70 4.09
CA GLN A 32 26.43 2.60 2.96
C GLN A 32 25.81 3.98 3.19
N ARG A 33 26.50 5.05 2.76
CA ARG A 33 25.91 6.39 2.70
C ARG A 33 25.00 6.48 1.49
N VAL A 34 23.68 6.55 1.74
CA VAL A 34 22.67 6.58 0.68
C VAL A 34 22.10 7.99 0.52
N LEU A 35 22.06 8.48 -0.71
CA LEU A 35 21.23 9.61 -1.11
C LEU A 35 20.05 9.10 -1.92
N HIS A 36 18.84 9.39 -1.48
CA HIS A 36 17.62 8.95 -2.11
C HIS A 36 16.79 10.18 -2.54
N VAL A 37 16.67 10.38 -3.85
CA VAL A 37 16.02 11.56 -4.44
C VAL A 37 14.77 11.16 -5.21
N ASP A 38 13.78 12.05 -5.22
CA ASP A 38 12.61 11.95 -6.10
C ASP A 38 12.28 13.33 -6.66
N SER A 39 11.95 13.38 -7.95
CA SER A 39 11.48 14.62 -8.60
C SER A 39 10.09 15.04 -8.11
N ARG A 40 9.29 14.10 -7.61
CA ARG A 40 7.93 14.33 -7.11
C ARG A 40 7.93 14.97 -5.73
N SER A 41 6.79 15.54 -5.37
CA SER A 41 6.54 16.14 -4.06
C SER A 41 6.07 15.14 -2.99
N TYR A 42 5.95 13.87 -3.36
CA TYR A 42 5.44 12.75 -2.57
C TYR A 42 6.29 11.49 -2.83
N TYR A 43 6.19 10.49 -1.95
CA TYR A 43 6.89 9.21 -2.08
C TYR A 43 6.13 8.21 -2.97
N GLY A 44 6.85 7.22 -3.50
CA GLY A 44 6.27 6.03 -4.11
C GLY A 44 6.31 6.00 -5.63
N GLY A 45 6.52 7.14 -6.31
CA GLY A 45 6.43 7.20 -7.78
C GLY A 45 5.11 6.58 -8.28
N ASN A 46 5.19 5.60 -9.18
CA ASN A 46 4.01 4.86 -9.67
C ASN A 46 3.39 3.89 -8.64
N TRP A 47 4.00 3.70 -7.47
CA TRP A 47 3.47 2.94 -6.33
C TRP A 47 2.70 3.80 -5.32
N ALA A 48 2.63 5.12 -5.53
CA ALA A 48 2.01 6.06 -4.60
C ALA A 48 0.50 5.84 -4.42
N SER A 49 0.00 6.34 -3.29
CA SER A 49 -1.41 6.51 -2.99
C SER A 49 -1.73 8.00 -2.83
N PHE A 50 -2.98 8.40 -3.12
CA PHE A 50 -3.38 9.81 -3.06
C PHE A 50 -4.70 10.02 -2.32
N SER A 51 -4.78 11.12 -1.56
CA SER A 51 -6.07 11.76 -1.26
C SER A 51 -6.83 12.09 -2.52
N PHE A 52 -8.15 12.27 -2.44
CA PHE A 52 -8.96 12.57 -3.63
C PHE A 52 -8.50 13.85 -4.35
N SER A 53 -8.22 14.92 -3.60
CA SER A 53 -7.67 16.18 -4.16
C SER A 53 -6.28 15.99 -4.77
N GLY A 54 -5.41 15.23 -4.11
CA GLY A 54 -4.10 14.83 -4.61
C GLY A 54 -4.16 14.06 -5.93
N LEU A 55 -5.12 13.13 -6.05
CA LEU A 55 -5.34 12.38 -7.29
C LEU A 55 -5.79 13.31 -8.43
N LEU A 56 -6.69 14.26 -8.17
CA LEU A 56 -7.08 15.27 -9.16
C LEU A 56 -5.89 16.13 -9.61
N SER A 57 -4.97 16.47 -8.69
CA SER A 57 -3.71 17.16 -9.04
C SER A 57 -2.83 16.29 -9.93
N TRP A 58 -2.65 15.02 -9.57
CA TRP A 58 -1.90 14.05 -10.36
C TRP A 58 -2.48 13.87 -11.77
N LEU A 59 -3.81 13.84 -11.92
CA LEU A 59 -4.48 13.73 -13.22
C LEU A 59 -4.18 14.91 -14.15
N LYS A 60 -4.16 16.14 -13.61
CA LYS A 60 -3.84 17.35 -14.40
C LYS A 60 -2.46 17.28 -15.03
N GLU A 61 -1.48 16.74 -14.31
CA GLU A 61 -0.11 16.57 -14.80
C GLU A 61 0.03 15.65 -16.02
N TYR A 62 -0.96 14.80 -16.29
CA TYR A 62 -0.96 13.91 -17.46
C TYR A 62 -2.00 14.30 -18.53
N GLN A 63 -2.96 15.17 -18.21
CA GLN A 63 -3.96 15.69 -19.16
C GLN A 63 -3.51 16.98 -19.84
N GLU A 64 -2.84 17.89 -19.11
CA GLU A 64 -2.53 19.25 -19.59
C GLU A 64 -1.09 19.40 -20.12
N ASN A 65 -0.27 18.38 -19.98
CA ASN A 65 1.18 18.49 -20.15
C ASN A 65 1.58 18.40 -21.63
N SER A 66 1.40 19.49 -22.37
CA SER A 66 2.04 19.77 -23.66
C SER A 66 3.24 20.71 -23.54
N ASP A 67 3.79 20.91 -22.34
CA ASP A 67 4.87 21.88 -22.15
C ASP A 67 6.18 21.36 -22.74
N ILE A 68 6.54 21.97 -23.88
CA ILE A 68 7.91 22.00 -24.40
C ILE A 68 8.69 22.91 -23.45
N VAL A 69 9.20 22.35 -22.35
CA VAL A 69 10.14 23.08 -21.49
C VAL A 69 11.46 23.19 -22.26
N ASN A 70 11.59 24.30 -22.97
CA ASN A 70 12.76 24.67 -23.74
C ASN A 70 13.75 25.40 -22.81
N ASP A 71 14.40 24.64 -21.91
CA ASP A 71 15.50 25.16 -21.10
C ASP A 71 16.83 24.60 -21.60
N SER A 72 17.73 25.51 -21.98
CA SER A 72 19.12 25.18 -22.31
C SER A 72 19.76 24.46 -21.12
N PRO A 73 20.49 23.35 -21.32
CA PRO A 73 20.91 22.54 -20.20
C PRO A 73 22.14 23.18 -19.56
N VAL A 74 21.92 24.01 -18.53
CA VAL A 74 22.96 24.66 -17.71
C VAL A 74 23.99 23.67 -17.17
N TRP A 75 23.63 22.38 -17.06
CA TRP A 75 24.54 21.30 -16.65
C TRP A 75 25.66 20.99 -17.66
N GLN A 76 25.56 21.41 -18.91
CA GLN A 76 26.60 21.13 -19.93
C GLN A 76 27.94 21.78 -19.57
N ASP A 77 27.92 22.95 -18.94
CA ASP A 77 29.13 23.68 -18.52
C ASP A 77 29.86 23.00 -17.35
N HIS A 78 29.20 22.05 -16.67
CA HIS A 78 29.75 21.28 -15.55
C HIS A 78 30.38 19.94 -15.97
N ILE A 79 30.37 19.61 -17.27
CA ILE A 79 30.97 18.39 -17.81
C ILE A 79 32.43 18.65 -18.17
N LEU A 80 33.34 17.81 -17.65
CA LEU A 80 34.78 17.91 -17.94
C LEU A 80 35.12 17.28 -19.31
N GLU A 81 36.28 17.64 -19.88
CA GLU A 81 36.68 17.17 -21.23
C GLU A 81 36.75 15.64 -21.36
N ASN A 82 37.18 14.94 -20.30
CA ASN A 82 37.25 13.48 -20.24
C ASN A 82 35.92 12.81 -19.84
N GLU A 83 34.84 13.58 -19.72
CA GLU A 83 33.54 13.11 -19.30
C GLU A 83 32.51 13.24 -20.43
N GLU A 84 31.49 12.38 -20.36
CA GLU A 84 30.28 12.46 -21.16
C GLU A 84 29.06 12.45 -20.23
N ALA A 85 27.92 12.93 -20.73
CA ALA A 85 26.70 13.01 -19.95
C ALA A 85 25.62 12.12 -20.55
N ILE A 86 24.91 11.39 -19.69
CA ILE A 86 23.67 10.71 -20.06
C ILE A 86 22.52 11.51 -19.44
N ALA A 87 21.77 12.23 -20.28
CA ALA A 87 20.64 13.01 -19.83
C ALA A 87 19.53 12.10 -19.27
N LEU A 88 18.95 12.51 -18.15
CA LEU A 88 17.77 11.85 -17.57
C LEU A 88 16.50 12.54 -18.06
N SER A 89 15.39 11.80 -18.01
CA SER A 89 14.08 12.32 -18.36
C SER A 89 13.64 13.36 -17.33
N ARG A 90 13.20 14.51 -17.83
CA ARG A 90 12.51 15.54 -17.02
C ARG A 90 11.00 15.32 -16.94
N LYS A 91 10.47 14.41 -17.78
CA LYS A 91 9.04 14.20 -17.93
C LYS A 91 8.70 12.72 -17.87
N ASP A 92 7.87 12.40 -16.90
CA ASP A 92 7.29 11.08 -16.75
C ASP A 92 6.28 10.82 -17.89
N LYS A 93 6.47 9.70 -18.59
CA LYS A 93 5.60 9.23 -19.69
C LYS A 93 5.09 7.81 -19.43
N THR A 94 4.99 7.43 -18.16
CA THR A 94 4.58 6.08 -17.77
C THR A 94 3.07 5.90 -17.73
N ILE A 95 2.31 7.00 -17.64
CA ILE A 95 0.84 7.00 -17.59
C ILE A 95 0.27 7.49 -18.92
N GLN A 96 -0.71 6.77 -19.45
CA GLN A 96 -1.36 7.05 -20.73
C GLN A 96 -2.88 6.80 -20.66
N HIS A 97 -3.62 7.34 -21.63
CA HIS A 97 -5.05 7.10 -21.83
C HIS A 97 -5.90 7.34 -20.57
N VAL A 98 -5.66 8.48 -19.91
CA VAL A 98 -6.39 8.87 -18.70
C VAL A 98 -7.82 9.30 -19.06
N GLU A 99 -8.80 8.57 -18.55
CA GLU A 99 -10.23 8.87 -18.71
C GLU A 99 -10.93 8.93 -17.35
N VAL A 100 -11.68 10.00 -17.09
CA VAL A 100 -12.35 10.24 -15.80
C VAL A 100 -13.84 10.44 -16.03
N PHE A 101 -14.67 9.77 -15.23
CA PHE A 101 -16.12 9.88 -15.26
C PHE A 101 -16.65 10.17 -13.86
N CYS A 102 -17.46 11.21 -13.75
CA CYS A 102 -18.20 11.53 -12.53
C CYS A 102 -19.68 11.28 -12.79
N TYR A 103 -20.28 10.37 -12.05
CA TYR A 103 -21.70 10.02 -12.17
C TYR A 103 -22.53 10.53 -10.98
N ALA A 104 -21.88 10.78 -9.83
CA ALA A 104 -22.53 11.40 -8.68
C ALA A 104 -23.08 12.79 -9.03
N SER A 105 -24.20 13.18 -8.42
CA SER A 105 -24.82 14.49 -8.68
C SER A 105 -23.84 15.61 -8.33
N GLN A 106 -23.69 16.56 -9.25
CA GLN A 106 -22.93 17.78 -9.05
C GLN A 106 -23.90 18.86 -8.55
N ASP A 107 -23.75 19.28 -7.31
CA ASP A 107 -24.55 20.37 -6.77
C ASP A 107 -24.01 21.70 -7.36
N LEU A 108 -24.86 22.45 -8.09
CA LEU A 108 -24.48 23.61 -8.92
C LEU A 108 -23.97 24.84 -8.14
N HIS A 109 -23.87 24.76 -6.81
CA HIS A 109 -23.49 25.87 -5.95
C HIS A 109 -22.72 25.35 -4.74
N GLU A 110 -21.38 25.35 -4.81
CA GLU A 110 -20.45 25.57 -3.69
C GLU A 110 -19.02 25.34 -4.20
N ASP A 111 -18.12 26.30 -3.99
CA ASP A 111 -16.68 26.05 -4.01
C ASP A 111 -16.35 25.23 -2.76
N VAL A 112 -16.60 23.91 -2.82
CA VAL A 112 -16.38 23.01 -1.69
C VAL A 112 -14.88 22.75 -1.54
N GLU A 113 -14.28 23.31 -0.49
CA GLU A 113 -12.92 22.98 -0.09
C GLU A 113 -12.90 21.66 0.70
N GLU A 114 -11.84 20.88 0.49
CA GLU A 114 -11.58 19.64 1.22
C GLU A 114 -11.45 19.92 2.73
N ALA A 115 -12.15 19.16 3.57
CA ALA A 115 -12.15 19.39 5.01
C ALA A 115 -10.73 19.18 5.58
N GLY A 116 -10.21 20.23 6.25
CA GLY A 116 -8.86 20.22 6.82
C GLY A 116 -7.73 20.58 5.84
N ALA A 117 -8.04 21.17 4.67
CA ALA A 117 -7.02 21.73 3.79
C ALA A 117 -6.20 22.82 4.51
N LEU A 118 -4.87 22.70 4.49
CA LEU A 118 -3.97 23.78 4.90
C LEU A 118 -4.16 24.97 3.96
N GLN A 119 -4.46 26.16 4.50
CA GLN A 119 -4.53 27.40 3.71
C GLN A 119 -3.25 27.55 2.90
N LYS A 120 -3.36 27.57 1.56
CA LYS A 120 -2.24 27.81 0.66
C LYS A 120 -1.72 29.22 0.89
N ASN A 121 -0.67 29.37 1.69
CA ASN A 121 0.09 30.62 1.75
C ASN A 121 0.79 30.82 0.39
N HIS A 122 0.12 31.55 -0.51
CA HIS A 122 0.74 32.12 -1.70
C HIS A 122 1.65 33.28 -1.28
N ALA A 123 2.88 32.98 -0.90
CA ALA A 123 3.94 33.99 -0.93
C ALA A 123 4.55 33.97 -2.35
N LEU A 124 3.89 34.65 -3.30
CA LEU A 124 4.53 35.07 -4.54
C LEU A 124 5.58 36.13 -4.18
N VAL A 125 6.85 35.73 -4.11
CA VAL A 125 7.96 36.68 -4.16
C VAL A 125 8.02 37.21 -5.59
N THR A 126 7.41 38.38 -5.79
CA THR A 126 7.48 39.11 -7.05
C THR A 126 8.65 40.07 -6.96
N SER A 127 9.63 39.86 -7.84
CA SER A 127 10.78 40.74 -8.01
C SER A 127 10.34 42.14 -8.45
N THR A 128 10.77 43.18 -7.74
CA THR A 128 10.72 44.56 -8.22
C THR A 128 12.08 45.20 -8.03
N ASN A 129 12.73 45.49 -9.16
CA ASN A 129 13.88 46.39 -9.23
C ASN A 129 13.39 47.83 -9.06
N SER A 130 13.96 48.58 -8.12
CA SER A 130 14.17 50.03 -8.27
C SER A 130 15.30 50.51 -7.38
N THR A 131 16.08 51.42 -7.95
CA THR A 131 17.38 51.94 -7.50
C THR A 131 17.23 53.21 -6.63
N GLU A 132 18.20 53.38 -5.70
CA GLU A 132 18.67 54.62 -5.04
C GLU A 132 17.74 55.38 -4.05
N ALA A 133 18.10 55.40 -2.75
CA ALA A 133 18.90 56.47 -2.12
C ALA A 133 18.84 56.46 -0.55
N ALA A 134 20.03 56.44 0.05
CA ALA A 134 20.54 57.01 1.32
C ALA A 134 19.73 57.10 2.65
N ASP A 135 20.45 56.67 3.70
CA ASP A 135 20.52 57.14 5.10
C ASP A 135 19.35 56.94 6.09
N SER A 136 19.58 56.09 7.10
CA SER A 136 19.83 56.52 8.50
C SER A 136 19.80 55.34 9.48
N ALA A 137 20.74 55.35 10.42
CA ALA A 137 21.01 54.36 11.45
C ALA A 137 19.87 54.10 12.45
N CYS A 138 19.80 52.87 12.98
CA CYS A 138 20.02 52.58 14.42
C CYS A 138 19.92 51.08 14.74
N LEU A 139 21.01 50.49 15.24
CA LEU A 139 21.02 49.37 16.20
C LEU A 139 20.63 49.92 17.60
N PRO A 140 20.12 49.13 18.58
CA PRO A 140 20.69 47.87 19.11
C PRO A 140 19.58 46.85 19.56
N THR A 141 19.75 45.71 20.23
CA THR A 141 20.82 44.98 20.92
C THR A 141 20.37 43.50 21.03
N GLU A 142 21.31 42.59 21.21
CA GLU A 142 21.09 41.19 21.61
C GLU A 142 20.51 41.08 23.04
N ASP A 143 19.54 40.19 23.26
CA ASP A 143 19.62 39.16 24.32
C ASP A 143 18.46 38.15 24.28
N GLU A 144 18.88 36.88 24.24
CA GLU A 144 18.40 35.67 24.92
C GLU A 144 16.95 35.14 24.90
N SER A 145 16.94 33.81 24.65
CA SER A 145 16.03 32.75 25.15
C SER A 145 14.83 32.34 24.29
N LEU A 146 15.08 31.37 23.40
CA LEU A 146 14.07 30.48 22.83
C LEU A 146 13.77 29.36 23.82
N SER A 147 12.60 29.42 24.46
CA SER A 147 12.04 28.30 25.22
C SER A 147 11.33 27.34 24.26
N THR A 148 11.85 26.12 24.19
CA THR A 148 11.23 24.90 23.68
C THR A 148 9.87 24.67 24.34
N VAL A 149 8.80 24.58 23.54
CA VAL A 149 7.53 23.97 23.97
C VAL A 149 7.43 22.61 23.31
N SER A 150 7.84 21.60 24.06
CA SER A 150 7.45 20.20 23.89
C SER A 150 5.98 20.08 24.25
N CYS A 151 5.12 19.63 23.32
CA CYS A 151 3.77 19.22 23.65
C CYS A 151 3.78 17.77 24.12
N GLU A 152 3.76 17.59 25.44
CA GLU A 152 3.41 16.33 26.10
C GLU A 152 1.92 16.03 25.87
N MET A 153 1.61 14.79 25.50
CA MET A 153 0.24 14.31 25.35
C MET A 153 -0.38 13.99 26.71
N LEU A 154 -1.50 14.63 27.00
CA LEU A 154 -2.37 14.34 28.13
C LEU A 154 -3.06 12.97 27.96
N ILE A 155 -2.89 12.13 28.97
CA ILE A 155 -3.64 10.89 29.19
C ILE A 155 -4.98 11.28 29.83
N GLU A 156 -6.09 11.11 29.11
CA GLU A 156 -7.42 11.10 29.72
C GLU A 156 -7.81 9.68 30.12
N GLN A 157 -8.14 9.55 31.41
CA GLN A 157 -8.53 8.35 32.11
C GLN A 157 -9.98 7.97 31.77
N THR A 158 -10.21 6.71 31.41
CA THR A 158 -11.53 6.07 31.45
C THR A 158 -11.63 5.15 32.68
N PRO A 159 -12.80 5.10 33.36
CA PRO A 159 -12.94 4.36 34.62
C PRO A 159 -13.10 2.86 34.39
N SER A 160 -12.49 2.12 35.30
CA SER A 160 -12.40 0.66 35.41
C SER A 160 -13.70 0.01 35.88
N SER A 161 -13.96 -1.19 35.37
CA SER A 161 -14.76 -2.20 36.05
C SER A 161 -14.32 -3.59 35.58
N ASP A 162 -13.46 -4.23 36.37
CA ASP A 162 -13.24 -5.68 36.35
C ASP A 162 -14.43 -6.38 37.04
N PRO A 163 -14.65 -7.68 36.75
CA PRO A 163 -14.12 -8.65 37.70
C PRO A 163 -13.56 -9.93 37.04
N GLU A 164 -12.40 -10.36 37.52
CA GLU A 164 -11.99 -11.78 37.51
C GLU A 164 -12.17 -12.37 38.92
N SER A 165 -12.75 -13.57 38.99
CA SER A 165 -12.36 -14.56 40.00
C SER A 165 -12.65 -15.97 39.46
N ALA A 166 -11.65 -16.84 39.60
CA ALA A 166 -11.54 -18.15 39.01
C ALA A 166 -12.22 -19.29 39.81
N LEU A 167 -12.53 -20.36 39.07
CA LEU A 167 -12.51 -21.79 39.41
C LEU A 167 -13.40 -22.33 40.56
N GLU A 168 -14.29 -23.26 40.23
CA GLU A 168 -14.26 -24.60 40.84
C GLU A 168 -14.99 -25.66 39.99
N VAL A 169 -14.36 -26.83 39.89
CA VAL A 169 -14.80 -28.05 39.22
C VAL A 169 -15.62 -28.88 40.20
N ASN A 170 -16.79 -29.37 39.79
CA ASN A 170 -17.34 -30.66 40.22
C ASN A 170 -18.45 -31.12 39.26
N GLY A 171 -18.34 -32.36 38.77
CA GLY A 171 -19.35 -33.00 37.93
C GLY A 171 -20.34 -33.83 38.76
N ALA A 172 -21.54 -34.04 38.21
CA ALA A 172 -22.36 -35.25 38.39
C ALA A 172 -23.60 -35.21 37.47
N GLU A 173 -23.62 -36.16 36.54
CA GLU A 173 -24.73 -37.03 36.10
C GLU A 173 -26.23 -36.66 36.27
N VAL A 174 -26.93 -36.74 35.11
CA VAL A 174 -28.06 -37.66 34.78
C VAL A 174 -29.50 -37.38 35.30
N THR A 175 -30.41 -37.37 34.32
CA THR A 175 -31.86 -37.71 34.28
C THR A 175 -32.92 -36.77 34.87
N GLY A 176 -34.01 -36.61 34.09
CA GLY A 176 -35.34 -36.35 34.65
C GLY A 176 -36.30 -35.63 33.71
N GLU A 177 -36.94 -36.38 32.79
CA GLU A 177 -38.18 -35.97 32.13
C GLU A 177 -39.29 -35.67 33.16
N LYS A 178 -40.17 -34.70 32.88
CA LYS A 178 -41.64 -34.87 32.96
C LYS A 178 -42.42 -33.64 32.48
N GLU A 179 -43.25 -33.89 31.47
CA GLU A 179 -44.43 -33.11 31.10
C GLU A 179 -45.53 -33.22 32.17
N ASN A 180 -46.35 -32.16 32.32
CA ASN A 180 -47.80 -32.20 32.06
C ASN A 180 -48.51 -30.88 32.48
N HIS A 181 -49.26 -30.31 31.54
CA HIS A 181 -50.70 -29.94 31.56
C HIS A 181 -51.36 -29.49 32.89
N CYS A 182 -52.37 -28.61 32.97
CA CYS A 182 -53.32 -27.98 32.03
C CYS A 182 -54.13 -26.95 32.86
N ASP A 183 -54.66 -25.87 32.28
CA ASP A 183 -56.11 -25.62 32.20
C ASP A 183 -56.51 -24.19 31.83
N ASP A 184 -57.48 -24.19 30.91
CA ASP A 184 -58.15 -23.13 30.18
C ASP A 184 -59.33 -22.52 30.98
N LYS A 185 -59.71 -21.27 30.67
CA LYS A 185 -61.11 -20.80 30.69
C LYS A 185 -61.30 -19.40 30.09
N THR A 186 -61.75 -19.42 28.84
CA THR A 186 -62.52 -18.45 28.05
C THR A 186 -63.68 -17.76 28.80
N CYS A 187 -63.99 -16.50 28.43
CA CYS A 187 -65.37 -15.97 28.29
C CYS A 187 -65.40 -14.66 27.46
N VAL A 188 -66.18 -14.66 26.37
CA VAL A 188 -66.74 -13.50 25.64
C VAL A 188 -68.27 -13.67 25.66
N PRO A 189 -69.11 -12.62 25.71
CA PRO A 189 -69.89 -12.22 24.51
C PRO A 189 -70.24 -10.69 24.47
N SER A 190 -69.99 -9.95 23.38
CA SER A 190 -70.86 -9.65 22.22
C SER A 190 -71.70 -8.35 22.29
N THR A 191 -71.74 -7.61 21.16
CA THR A 191 -72.85 -6.89 20.49
C THR A 191 -72.74 -5.38 20.18
N SER A 192 -72.87 -5.13 18.86
CA SER A 192 -73.57 -4.05 18.11
C SER A 192 -73.00 -2.63 17.97
N ALA A 193 -73.29 -2.08 16.78
CA ALA A 193 -72.69 -0.95 16.07
C ALA A 193 -73.56 0.33 16.09
N GLU A 194 -72.92 1.45 15.70
CA GLU A 194 -73.40 2.57 14.84
C GLU A 194 -73.08 4.02 15.33
N GLU A 195 -72.34 4.72 14.45
CA GLU A 195 -72.37 6.13 14.01
C GLU A 195 -71.84 7.36 14.82
N MET A 196 -70.93 8.07 14.09
CA MET A 196 -70.70 9.52 13.92
C MET A 196 -69.90 10.40 14.92
N SER A 197 -68.73 10.82 14.41
CA SER A 197 -68.05 12.15 14.43
C SER A 197 -67.72 12.86 15.75
N GLU A 198 -66.42 13.09 16.02
CA GLU A 198 -65.74 14.40 15.95
C GLU A 198 -64.23 14.29 16.31
N ASN A 199 -63.41 15.12 15.65
CA ASN A 199 -61.94 15.13 15.60
C ASN A 199 -61.25 15.66 16.87
N VAL A 200 -60.11 15.07 17.29
CA VAL A 200 -58.89 15.74 17.85
C VAL A 200 -57.67 14.79 17.66
N PRO A 201 -56.47 15.27 17.27
CA PRO A 201 -55.43 14.44 16.64
C PRO A 201 -54.52 13.70 17.61
N ILE A 202 -54.17 12.46 17.27
CA ILE A 202 -53.15 11.66 17.94
C ILE A 202 -51.90 11.68 17.06
N ALA A 203 -50.76 12.01 17.68
CA ALA A 203 -49.45 12.08 17.05
C ALA A 203 -49.12 10.75 16.35
N GLU A 204 -48.83 10.83 15.05
CA GLU A 204 -48.21 9.75 14.31
C GLU A 204 -46.75 9.64 14.75
N ASP A 205 -46.45 8.58 15.47
CA ASP A 205 -45.11 8.07 15.68
C ASP A 205 -44.64 7.44 14.37
N THR A 206 -44.26 8.27 13.40
CA THR A 206 -43.50 7.81 12.24
C THR A 206 -42.09 7.48 12.72
N THR A 207 -41.85 6.20 12.99
CA THR A 207 -40.53 5.61 12.90
C THR A 207 -39.98 5.83 11.49
N GLU A 208 -39.29 6.96 11.26
CA GLU A 208 -38.50 7.18 10.05
C GLU A 208 -37.40 6.12 10.01
N GLN A 209 -37.48 5.23 9.01
CA GLN A 209 -36.32 4.44 8.61
C GLN A 209 -35.19 5.41 8.18
N PRO A 210 -33.91 5.11 8.47
CA PRO A 210 -32.83 6.00 8.10
C PRO A 210 -32.75 6.08 6.57
N LYS A 211 -33.14 7.22 5.99
CA LYS A 211 -32.90 7.54 4.58
C LYS A 211 -31.41 7.34 4.31
N LYS A 212 -31.05 6.37 3.46
CA LYS A 212 -29.66 6.20 2.99
C LYS A 212 -29.25 7.51 2.33
N ASN A 213 -28.36 8.25 2.98
CA ASN A 213 -27.88 9.54 2.49
C ASN A 213 -27.28 9.38 1.09
N LYS A 214 -27.88 10.07 0.12
CA LYS A 214 -27.39 10.16 -1.26
C LYS A 214 -25.98 10.78 -1.24
N ILE A 215 -25.00 10.05 -1.79
CA ILE A 215 -23.60 10.53 -1.86
C ILE A 215 -23.45 11.40 -3.10
N THR A 216 -23.14 12.69 -2.89
CA THR A 216 -22.90 13.66 -3.97
C THR A 216 -21.41 13.86 -4.24
N TYR A 217 -21.06 14.42 -5.40
CA TYR A 217 -19.65 14.70 -5.70
C TYR A 217 -19.03 15.69 -4.69
N SER A 218 -19.81 16.68 -4.25
CA SER A 218 -19.43 17.64 -3.22
C SER A 218 -19.03 16.97 -1.90
N GLN A 219 -19.73 15.91 -1.50
CA GLN A 219 -19.38 15.13 -0.31
C GLN A 219 -18.07 14.36 -0.48
N ILE A 220 -17.82 13.81 -1.68
CA ILE A 220 -16.54 13.12 -1.99
C ILE A 220 -15.38 14.11 -1.92
N ILE A 221 -15.54 15.32 -2.43
CA ILE A 221 -14.54 16.40 -2.35
C ILE A 221 -14.29 16.79 -0.90
N LYS A 222 -15.35 17.03 -0.12
CA LYS A 222 -15.27 17.42 1.29
C LYS A 222 -14.52 16.38 2.12
N GLU A 223 -14.79 15.10 1.91
CA GLU A 223 -14.15 13.97 2.61
C GLU A 223 -12.89 13.46 1.90
N GLY A 224 -12.29 14.25 0.99
CA GLY A 224 -11.19 13.82 0.13
C GLY A 224 -9.96 13.25 0.86
N ARG A 225 -9.69 13.71 2.09
CA ARG A 225 -8.60 13.22 2.97
C ARG A 225 -8.87 11.86 3.61
N ARG A 226 -10.08 11.32 3.47
CA ARG A 226 -10.41 9.95 3.87
C ARG A 226 -10.10 8.94 2.77
N PHE A 227 -9.79 9.43 1.58
CA PHE A 227 -9.34 8.60 0.49
C PHE A 227 -7.81 8.44 0.52
N ASN A 228 -7.36 7.22 0.24
CA ASN A 228 -5.97 6.92 -0.09
C ASN A 228 -6.01 5.96 -1.29
N ILE A 229 -6.02 6.54 -2.48
CA ILE A 229 -6.28 5.86 -3.73
C ILE A 229 -4.96 5.38 -4.31
N ASP A 230 -4.74 4.07 -4.29
CA ASP A 230 -3.53 3.46 -4.83
C ASP A 230 -3.50 3.47 -6.36
N LEU A 231 -2.38 3.88 -6.94
CA LEU A 231 -2.11 3.65 -8.36
C LEU A 231 -1.94 2.15 -8.65
N VAL A 232 -1.35 1.40 -7.71
CA VAL A 232 -1.08 -0.04 -7.81
C VAL A 232 -2.09 -0.86 -7.01
N SER A 233 -2.72 -1.85 -7.65
CA SER A 233 -3.68 -2.75 -7.00
C SER A 233 -3.10 -4.14 -6.81
N LYS A 234 -2.46 -4.33 -5.66
CA LYS A 234 -1.83 -5.58 -5.21
C LYS A 234 -2.34 -5.99 -3.83
N LEU A 235 -2.08 -7.26 -3.49
CA LEU A 235 -2.31 -7.82 -2.16
C LEU A 235 -1.01 -8.37 -1.59
N LEU A 236 -0.92 -8.42 -0.28
CA LEU A 236 0.19 -9.05 0.41
C LEU A 236 -0.18 -10.50 0.72
N TYR A 237 0.55 -11.47 0.18
CA TYR A 237 0.40 -12.86 0.62
C TYR A 237 0.83 -12.99 2.09
N SER A 238 0.13 -13.81 2.86
CA SER A 238 0.47 -14.05 4.27
C SER A 238 1.83 -14.73 4.42
N ARG A 239 2.29 -15.48 3.41
CA ARG A 239 3.65 -16.01 3.27
C ARG A 239 4.19 -15.65 1.90
N GLY A 240 5.38 -15.09 1.82
CA GLY A 240 5.93 -14.57 0.57
C GLY A 240 7.05 -13.58 0.85
N LEU A 241 7.76 -13.21 -0.21
CA LEU A 241 9.02 -12.48 -0.08
C LEU A 241 8.86 -11.15 0.66
N LEU A 242 7.80 -10.39 0.36
CA LEU A 242 7.60 -9.08 0.99
C LEU A 242 7.20 -9.19 2.46
N ILE A 243 6.26 -10.07 2.83
CA ILE A 243 5.85 -10.21 4.24
C ILE A 243 7.00 -10.75 5.09
N ASP A 244 7.78 -11.68 4.56
CA ASP A 244 8.93 -12.24 5.26
C ASP A 244 10.04 -11.18 5.40
N LEU A 245 10.25 -10.33 4.39
CA LEU A 245 11.16 -9.19 4.45
C LEU A 245 10.69 -8.13 5.47
N LEU A 246 9.41 -7.78 5.48
CA LEU A 246 8.83 -6.82 6.45
C LEU A 246 9.04 -7.27 7.89
N ILE A 247 8.85 -8.57 8.15
CA ILE A 247 9.07 -9.17 9.47
C ILE A 247 10.57 -9.21 9.79
N LYS A 248 11.41 -9.74 8.89
CA LYS A 248 12.87 -9.87 9.09
C LYS A 248 13.52 -8.51 9.41
N SER A 249 13.13 -7.47 8.69
CA SER A 249 13.71 -6.13 8.81
C SER A 249 13.09 -5.27 9.92
N ASN A 250 12.07 -5.76 10.63
CA ASN A 250 11.24 -4.99 11.57
C ASN A 250 10.57 -3.73 10.98
N VAL A 251 10.46 -3.67 9.64
CA VAL A 251 9.72 -2.62 8.91
C VAL A 251 8.21 -2.80 9.10
N SER A 252 7.75 -4.00 9.44
CA SER A 252 6.36 -4.29 9.82
C SER A 252 5.82 -3.39 10.93
N ARG A 253 6.66 -2.78 11.77
CA ARG A 253 6.24 -1.86 12.84
C ARG A 253 5.70 -0.52 12.32
N TYR A 254 5.94 -0.19 11.05
CA TYR A 254 5.52 1.07 10.45
C TYR A 254 4.15 0.99 9.76
N ALA A 255 3.56 -0.21 9.65
CA ALA A 255 2.28 -0.40 8.98
C ALA A 255 1.41 -1.42 9.71
N GLU A 256 0.09 -1.21 9.63
CA GLU A 256 -0.91 -2.17 10.08
C GLU A 256 -1.57 -2.83 8.88
N PHE A 257 -2.15 -4.02 9.08
CA PHE A 257 -2.73 -4.81 8.00
C PHE A 257 -4.13 -5.29 8.35
N LYS A 258 -5.00 -5.36 7.35
CA LYS A 258 -6.33 -5.96 7.43
C LYS A 258 -6.39 -7.23 6.58
N ASN A 259 -7.06 -8.25 7.11
CA ASN A 259 -7.29 -9.50 6.39
C ASN A 259 -8.26 -9.30 5.22
N ILE A 260 -7.96 -9.92 4.09
CA ILE A 260 -8.97 -10.12 3.05
C ILE A 260 -9.90 -11.20 3.56
N THR A 261 -11.20 -10.92 3.52
CA THR A 261 -12.21 -11.78 4.14
C THR A 261 -12.90 -12.70 3.13
N ARG A 262 -12.93 -12.30 1.85
CA ARG A 262 -13.70 -12.98 0.81
C ARG A 262 -12.89 -13.15 -0.47
N ILE A 263 -12.96 -14.34 -1.04
CA ILE A 263 -12.55 -14.61 -2.42
C ILE A 263 -13.82 -14.89 -3.20
N LEU A 264 -13.99 -14.16 -4.28
CA LEU A 264 -15.18 -14.16 -5.10
C LEU A 264 -14.83 -14.66 -6.50
N ALA A 265 -15.82 -15.24 -7.16
CA ALA A 265 -15.74 -15.62 -8.56
C ALA A 265 -16.96 -15.09 -9.31
N PHE A 266 -16.76 -14.76 -10.58
CA PHE A 266 -17.85 -14.38 -11.48
C PHE A 266 -18.23 -15.58 -12.34
N ARG A 267 -19.45 -16.11 -12.22
CA ARG A 267 -19.94 -17.23 -13.03
C ARG A 267 -21.40 -17.02 -13.41
N ASP A 268 -21.75 -17.33 -14.65
CA ASP A 268 -23.13 -17.27 -15.16
C ASP A 268 -23.81 -15.91 -14.89
N GLY A 269 -23.04 -14.82 -14.97
CA GLY A 269 -23.52 -13.46 -14.71
C GLY A 269 -23.66 -13.08 -13.23
N ARG A 270 -23.25 -13.94 -12.29
CA ARG A 270 -23.38 -13.76 -10.85
C ARG A 270 -22.04 -13.75 -10.13
N VAL A 271 -21.95 -12.95 -9.08
CA VAL A 271 -20.81 -12.95 -8.15
C VAL A 271 -21.12 -13.91 -7.02
N GLU A 272 -20.23 -14.87 -6.80
CA GLU A 272 -20.39 -15.90 -5.75
C GLU A 272 -19.11 -16.00 -4.91
N GLN A 273 -19.28 -16.27 -3.61
CA GLN A 273 -18.14 -16.51 -2.72
C GLN A 273 -17.59 -17.92 -2.89
N VAL A 274 -16.28 -18.00 -3.10
CA VAL A 274 -15.56 -19.26 -3.28
C VAL A 274 -15.13 -19.81 -1.91
N PRO A 275 -15.38 -21.09 -1.63
CA PRO A 275 -14.88 -21.74 -0.42
C PRO A 275 -13.35 -21.76 -0.36
N CYS A 276 -12.76 -21.18 0.69
CA CYS A 276 -11.30 -21.04 0.80
C CYS A 276 -10.68 -22.03 1.78
N SER A 277 -11.39 -22.40 2.84
CA SER A 277 -10.93 -23.34 3.86
C SER A 277 -11.60 -24.71 3.76
N ARG A 278 -11.04 -25.71 4.42
CA ARG A 278 -11.70 -27.03 4.59
C ARG A 278 -13.10 -26.90 5.18
N ALA A 279 -13.27 -25.99 6.14
CA ALA A 279 -14.57 -25.70 6.77
C ALA A 279 -15.53 -25.07 5.76
N ASP A 280 -15.06 -24.14 4.93
CA ASP A 280 -15.90 -23.52 3.89
C ASP A 280 -16.31 -24.54 2.83
N VAL A 281 -15.39 -25.40 2.40
CA VAL A 281 -15.68 -26.47 1.43
C VAL A 281 -16.73 -27.41 2.02
N PHE A 282 -16.63 -27.74 3.31
CA PHE A 282 -17.61 -28.57 4.00
C PHE A 282 -18.99 -27.89 4.06
N ASN A 283 -19.05 -26.60 4.40
CA ASN A 283 -20.29 -25.83 4.54
C ASN A 283 -20.89 -25.36 3.20
N SER A 284 -20.14 -25.44 2.09
CA SER A 284 -20.58 -24.97 0.78
C SER A 284 -21.83 -25.73 0.30
N LYS A 285 -22.88 -24.99 -0.05
CA LYS A 285 -24.10 -25.52 -0.69
C LYS A 285 -23.98 -25.61 -2.21
N GLN A 286 -22.95 -24.97 -2.78
CA GLN A 286 -22.73 -24.90 -4.23
C GLN A 286 -21.98 -26.13 -4.78
N LEU A 287 -21.27 -26.86 -3.91
CA LEU A 287 -20.50 -28.04 -4.28
C LEU A 287 -21.22 -29.32 -3.84
N SER A 288 -21.34 -30.29 -4.74
CA SER A 288 -21.83 -31.63 -4.39
C SER A 288 -20.84 -32.37 -3.48
N MET A 289 -21.30 -33.40 -2.75
CA MET A 289 -20.40 -34.23 -1.91
C MET A 289 -19.29 -34.92 -2.72
N VAL A 290 -19.54 -35.21 -4.00
CA VAL A 290 -18.54 -35.79 -4.90
C VAL A 290 -17.49 -34.74 -5.27
N GLU A 291 -17.91 -33.53 -5.64
CA GLU A 291 -17.00 -32.43 -5.96
C GLU A 291 -16.15 -32.02 -4.76
N LYS A 292 -16.72 -31.96 -3.55
CA LYS A 292 -15.96 -31.68 -2.32
C LYS A 292 -14.82 -32.68 -2.12
N ARG A 293 -15.07 -33.97 -2.35
CA ARG A 293 -14.04 -35.02 -2.24
C ARG A 293 -12.98 -34.90 -3.34
N MET A 294 -13.39 -34.61 -4.57
CA MET A 294 -12.46 -34.41 -5.71
C MET A 294 -11.54 -33.22 -5.46
N LEU A 295 -12.11 -32.08 -5.05
CA LEU A 295 -11.36 -30.87 -4.73
C LEU A 295 -10.37 -31.11 -3.60
N MET A 296 -10.82 -31.66 -2.46
CA MET A 296 -9.93 -31.93 -1.33
C MET A 296 -8.79 -32.88 -1.68
N LYS A 297 -9.06 -33.92 -2.48
CA LYS A 297 -8.01 -34.83 -2.97
C LYS A 297 -6.98 -34.09 -3.83
N PHE A 298 -7.44 -33.26 -4.76
CA PHE A 298 -6.56 -32.51 -5.65
C PHE A 298 -5.74 -31.44 -4.91
N LEU A 299 -6.35 -30.69 -3.98
CA LEU A 299 -5.64 -29.69 -3.16
C LEU A 299 -4.59 -30.35 -2.24
N THR A 300 -4.88 -31.54 -1.71
CA THR A 300 -3.90 -32.32 -0.92
C THR A 300 -2.71 -32.73 -1.77
N PHE A 301 -2.95 -33.18 -3.01
CA PHE A 301 -1.89 -33.44 -3.98
C PHE A 301 -1.07 -32.16 -4.26
N CYS A 302 -1.72 -31.03 -4.52
CA CYS A 302 -1.04 -29.76 -4.81
C CYS A 302 -0.14 -29.28 -3.67
N MET A 303 -0.49 -29.55 -2.41
CA MET A 303 0.37 -29.20 -1.27
C MET A 303 1.72 -29.92 -1.28
N GLU A 304 1.77 -31.13 -1.83
CA GLU A 304 2.94 -32.00 -1.82
C GLU A 304 3.34 -32.48 -3.21
N TYR A 305 2.98 -31.73 -4.27
CA TYR A 305 3.10 -32.20 -5.65
C TYR A 305 4.53 -32.61 -6.02
N GLU A 306 5.54 -31.93 -5.45
CA GLU A 306 6.97 -32.24 -5.61
C GLU A 306 7.36 -33.66 -5.19
N LYS A 307 6.60 -34.28 -4.27
CA LYS A 307 6.82 -35.68 -3.83
C LYS A 307 6.25 -36.70 -4.84
N TYR A 308 5.43 -36.24 -5.78
CA TYR A 308 4.75 -37.08 -6.78
C TYR A 308 5.03 -36.63 -8.23
N PRO A 309 6.31 -36.60 -8.69
CA PRO A 309 6.64 -36.19 -10.05
C PRO A 309 5.90 -36.99 -11.12
N ASP A 310 5.69 -38.28 -10.89
CA ASP A 310 5.04 -39.18 -11.86
C ASP A 310 3.61 -38.77 -12.22
N GLU A 311 2.94 -37.95 -11.39
CA GLU A 311 1.58 -37.48 -11.63
C GLU A 311 1.47 -36.30 -12.60
N TYR A 312 2.56 -35.53 -12.81
CA TYR A 312 2.54 -34.33 -13.66
C TYR A 312 3.70 -34.22 -14.66
N LYS A 313 4.76 -35.03 -14.53
CA LYS A 313 5.97 -34.96 -15.37
C LYS A 313 5.70 -35.12 -16.88
N GLY A 314 4.66 -35.88 -17.25
CA GLY A 314 4.23 -36.00 -18.65
C GLY A 314 3.51 -34.77 -19.22
N TYR A 315 3.26 -33.75 -18.40
CA TYR A 315 2.43 -32.59 -18.69
C TYR A 315 3.14 -31.26 -18.40
N GLU A 316 4.47 -31.26 -18.22
CA GLU A 316 5.23 -30.04 -17.87
C GLU A 316 5.15 -28.97 -18.96
N GLU A 317 5.15 -29.39 -20.23
CA GLU A 317 5.14 -28.52 -21.41
C GLU A 317 3.75 -28.03 -21.82
N ILE A 318 2.68 -28.54 -21.20
CA ILE A 318 1.31 -28.07 -21.48
C ILE A 318 0.88 -26.99 -20.49
N THR A 319 -0.20 -26.30 -20.82
CA THR A 319 -0.76 -25.28 -19.93
C THR A 319 -1.39 -25.91 -18.69
N PHE A 320 -1.39 -25.19 -17.57
CA PHE A 320 -2.06 -25.65 -16.36
C PHE A 320 -3.56 -25.90 -16.59
N TYR A 321 -4.20 -25.10 -17.45
CA TYR A 321 -5.60 -25.30 -17.84
C TYR A 321 -5.83 -26.65 -18.53
N GLU A 322 -4.96 -27.04 -19.48
CA GLU A 322 -5.04 -28.33 -20.15
C GLU A 322 -4.73 -29.48 -19.19
N TYR A 323 -3.76 -29.31 -18.28
CA TYR A 323 -3.48 -30.28 -17.23
C TYR A 323 -4.70 -30.50 -16.34
N LEU A 324 -5.40 -29.44 -15.90
CA LEU A 324 -6.61 -29.58 -15.08
C LEU A 324 -7.73 -30.38 -15.79
N LYS A 325 -7.78 -30.39 -17.13
CA LYS A 325 -8.73 -31.20 -17.90
C LYS A 325 -8.39 -32.68 -17.91
N THR A 326 -7.11 -33.06 -17.77
CA THR A 326 -6.70 -34.46 -17.66
C THR A 326 -6.94 -35.01 -16.25
N GLN A 327 -7.10 -34.13 -15.27
CA GLN A 327 -7.39 -34.49 -13.89
C GLN A 327 -8.85 -34.90 -13.67
N LYS A 328 -9.08 -35.67 -12.62
CA LYS A 328 -10.42 -36.08 -12.15
C LYS A 328 -11.13 -34.91 -11.45
N LEU A 329 -11.36 -33.82 -12.17
CA LEU A 329 -12.05 -32.61 -11.71
C LEU A 329 -13.23 -32.30 -12.64
N THR A 330 -14.34 -31.81 -12.08
CA THR A 330 -15.46 -31.28 -12.89
C THR A 330 -15.07 -29.94 -13.51
N PRO A 331 -15.70 -29.48 -14.61
CA PRO A 331 -15.43 -28.16 -15.17
C PRO A 331 -15.55 -27.02 -14.15
N ASN A 332 -16.50 -27.15 -13.21
CA ASN A 332 -16.68 -26.20 -12.10
C ASN A 332 -15.46 -26.17 -11.15
N LEU A 333 -14.90 -27.34 -10.79
CA LEU A 333 -13.71 -27.38 -9.94
C LEU A 333 -12.46 -26.90 -10.67
N GLN A 334 -12.32 -27.22 -11.96
CA GLN A 334 -11.23 -26.71 -12.80
C GLN A 334 -11.24 -25.19 -12.82
N TYR A 335 -12.43 -24.60 -12.98
CA TYR A 335 -12.65 -23.16 -12.94
C TYR A 335 -12.21 -22.53 -11.61
N ILE A 336 -12.66 -23.08 -10.48
CA ILE A 336 -12.30 -22.59 -9.14
C ILE A 336 -10.78 -22.67 -8.90
N VAL A 337 -10.18 -23.82 -9.24
CA VAL A 337 -8.74 -24.02 -9.04
C VAL A 337 -7.94 -23.03 -9.87
N LEU A 338 -8.30 -22.83 -11.14
CA LEU A 338 -7.56 -21.96 -12.05
C LEU A 338 -7.72 -20.47 -11.69
N HIS A 339 -8.95 -20.01 -11.49
CA HIS A 339 -9.25 -18.57 -11.39
C HIS A 339 -9.32 -18.02 -9.97
N SER A 340 -9.59 -18.86 -8.97
CA SER A 340 -9.78 -18.41 -7.59
C SER A 340 -8.65 -18.84 -6.66
N ILE A 341 -7.98 -19.95 -6.95
CA ILE A 341 -6.87 -20.48 -6.12
C ILE A 341 -5.52 -20.15 -6.75
N ALA A 342 -5.25 -20.68 -7.95
CA ALA A 342 -3.99 -20.43 -8.65
C ALA A 342 -3.90 -18.98 -9.15
N MET A 343 -5.02 -18.42 -9.63
CA MET A 343 -5.11 -17.07 -10.24
C MET A 343 -4.06 -16.85 -11.33
N THR A 344 -3.82 -17.89 -12.14
CA THR A 344 -2.85 -17.89 -13.24
C THR A 344 -3.53 -17.70 -14.60
N SER A 345 -2.74 -17.34 -15.62
CA SER A 345 -3.25 -17.22 -16.98
C SER A 345 -3.65 -18.59 -17.54
N GLN A 346 -4.79 -18.66 -18.24
CA GLN A 346 -5.24 -19.89 -18.89
C GLN A 346 -4.29 -20.31 -20.03
N THR A 347 -3.68 -19.34 -20.72
CA THR A 347 -2.94 -19.56 -21.98
C THR A 347 -1.43 -19.47 -21.82
N ALA A 348 -0.93 -18.77 -20.79
CA ALA A 348 0.50 -18.51 -20.65
C ALA A 348 1.18 -19.33 -19.54
N SER A 349 0.44 -19.83 -18.55
CA SER A 349 1.03 -20.48 -17.38
C SER A 349 1.23 -21.99 -17.62
N SER A 350 2.45 -22.46 -17.40
CA SER A 350 2.78 -23.88 -17.46
C SER A 350 2.11 -24.66 -16.33
N THR A 351 2.02 -25.99 -16.48
CA THR A 351 1.53 -26.88 -15.41
C THR A 351 2.28 -26.64 -14.09
N ILE A 352 3.59 -26.48 -14.15
CA ILE A 352 4.43 -26.27 -12.95
C ILE A 352 4.09 -24.94 -12.29
N ASP A 353 3.88 -23.87 -13.07
CA ASP A 353 3.54 -22.56 -12.51
C ASP A 353 2.19 -22.58 -11.78
N GLY A 354 1.20 -23.25 -12.38
CA GLY A 354 -0.12 -23.42 -11.75
C GLY A 354 -0.07 -24.25 -10.46
N LEU A 355 0.73 -25.33 -10.44
CA LEU A 355 0.95 -26.13 -9.22
C LEU A 355 1.67 -25.33 -8.13
N LYS A 356 2.71 -24.56 -8.48
CA LYS A 356 3.41 -23.66 -7.54
C LYS A 356 2.48 -22.60 -6.97
N ALA A 357 1.68 -21.95 -7.82
CA ALA A 357 0.71 -20.94 -7.39
C ALA A 357 -0.35 -21.53 -6.46
N THR A 358 -0.90 -22.70 -6.81
CA THR A 358 -1.87 -23.42 -5.98
C THR A 358 -1.28 -23.81 -4.63
N LYS A 359 -0.06 -24.37 -4.61
CA LYS A 359 0.67 -24.71 -3.38
C LYS A 359 0.90 -23.47 -2.51
N ASN A 360 1.36 -22.37 -3.09
CA ASN A 360 1.62 -21.13 -2.37
C ASN A 360 0.34 -20.57 -1.72
N PHE A 361 -0.75 -20.51 -2.48
CA PHE A 361 -2.05 -20.09 -1.98
C PHE A 361 -2.46 -20.91 -0.76
N LEU A 362 -2.40 -22.24 -0.85
CA LEU A 362 -2.80 -23.15 0.23
C LEU A 362 -1.88 -23.03 1.45
N HIS A 363 -0.58 -22.82 1.26
CA HIS A 363 0.38 -22.62 2.34
C HIS A 363 0.14 -21.32 3.12
N CYS A 364 -0.41 -20.30 2.45
CA CYS A 364 -0.75 -19.02 3.04
C CYS A 364 -2.07 -19.03 3.85
N LEU A 365 -2.98 -19.96 3.57
CA LEU A 365 -4.27 -20.03 4.25
C LEU A 365 -4.10 -20.24 5.77
N GLY A 366 -4.89 -19.52 6.57
CA GLY A 366 -4.95 -19.73 8.01
C GLY A 366 -3.82 -19.08 8.82
N ARG A 367 -2.83 -18.42 8.19
CA ARG A 367 -1.73 -17.76 8.95
C ARG A 367 -2.23 -16.60 9.80
N TYR A 368 -3.06 -15.73 9.23
CA TYR A 368 -3.63 -14.55 9.90
C TYR A 368 -5.16 -14.45 9.78
N GLY A 369 -5.75 -15.20 8.86
CA GLY A 369 -7.19 -15.19 8.57
C GLY A 369 -7.61 -16.38 7.70
N ASN A 370 -8.88 -16.38 7.28
CA ASN A 370 -9.47 -17.45 6.48
C ASN A 370 -8.99 -17.46 5.01
N THR A 371 -8.47 -16.34 4.50
CA THR A 371 -7.88 -16.22 3.16
C THR A 371 -6.36 -16.03 3.25
N PRO A 372 -5.62 -16.15 2.12
CA PRO A 372 -4.17 -16.08 2.14
C PRO A 372 -3.62 -14.64 2.05
N PHE A 373 -4.47 -13.61 2.12
CA PHE A 373 -4.07 -12.24 1.82
C PHE A 373 -4.26 -11.27 2.98
N LEU A 374 -3.40 -10.25 2.97
CA LEU A 374 -3.44 -9.05 3.77
C LEU A 374 -3.47 -7.81 2.86
N PHE A 375 -4.01 -6.72 3.38
CA PHE A 375 -3.97 -5.39 2.77
C PHE A 375 -3.48 -4.37 3.82
N PRO A 376 -2.47 -3.53 3.51
CA PRO A 376 -2.00 -2.49 4.42
C PRO A 376 -3.09 -1.43 4.64
N LEU A 377 -3.29 -1.01 5.90
CA LEU A 377 -4.14 0.15 6.20
C LEU A 377 -3.53 1.38 5.51
N TYR A 378 -4.39 2.29 5.05
CA TYR A 378 -4.04 3.49 4.26
C TYR A 378 -3.48 3.21 2.85
N GLY A 379 -3.45 1.95 2.40
CA GLY A 379 -3.14 1.59 1.01
C GLY A 379 -1.72 1.09 0.79
N GLN A 380 -1.46 0.60 -0.42
CA GLN A 380 -0.16 0.07 -0.84
C GLN A 380 0.94 1.15 -0.87
N GLY A 381 0.56 2.43 -1.04
CA GLY A 381 1.48 3.58 -1.01
C GLY A 381 2.27 3.75 0.30
N GLU A 382 1.87 3.08 1.39
CA GLU A 382 2.61 3.07 2.65
C GLU A 382 3.87 2.20 2.58
N LEU A 383 3.89 1.16 1.74
CA LEU A 383 5.00 0.20 1.72
C LEU A 383 6.34 0.83 1.30
N PRO A 384 6.43 1.63 0.22
CA PRO A 384 7.68 2.34 -0.10
C PRO A 384 8.12 3.27 1.03
N GLN A 385 7.18 3.97 1.68
CA GLN A 385 7.48 4.87 2.80
C GLN A 385 8.05 4.14 4.02
N CYS A 386 7.54 2.94 4.32
CA CYS A 386 8.04 2.11 5.41
C CYS A 386 9.53 1.77 5.22
N PHE A 387 9.93 1.38 4.00
CA PHE A 387 11.34 1.12 3.69
C PHE A 387 12.15 2.42 3.61
N CYS A 388 11.57 3.51 3.11
CA CYS A 388 12.26 4.81 3.13
C CYS A 388 12.60 5.27 4.55
N ARG A 389 11.69 5.05 5.49
CA ARG A 389 11.93 5.31 6.91
C ARG A 389 13.07 4.45 7.46
N MET A 390 13.13 3.17 7.10
CA MET A 390 14.25 2.30 7.49
C MET A 390 15.58 2.86 6.97
N CYS A 391 15.65 3.27 5.70
CA CYS A 391 16.85 3.90 5.14
C CYS A 391 17.24 5.18 5.90
N ALA A 392 16.27 6.06 6.20
CA ALA A 392 16.54 7.30 6.94
C ALA A 392 17.07 7.05 8.36
N VAL A 393 16.52 6.05 9.07
CA VAL A 393 16.98 5.66 10.42
C VAL A 393 18.45 5.23 10.43
N PHE A 394 18.94 4.64 9.34
CA PHE A 394 20.34 4.21 9.19
C PHE A 394 21.22 5.25 8.46
N GLY A 395 20.79 6.51 8.43
CA GLY A 395 21.60 7.64 7.93
C GLY A 395 21.44 7.95 6.45
N GLY A 396 20.48 7.32 5.75
CA GLY A 396 20.11 7.69 4.39
C GLY A 396 19.53 9.11 4.33
N ILE A 397 20.00 9.92 3.39
CA ILE A 397 19.51 11.29 3.15
C ILE A 397 18.42 11.26 2.08
N TYR A 398 17.28 11.90 2.36
CA TYR A 398 16.11 11.93 1.50
C TYR A 398 15.81 13.34 0.98
N CYS A 399 15.59 13.48 -0.33
CA CYS A 399 15.23 14.75 -0.96
C CYS A 399 14.07 14.56 -1.95
N LEU A 400 12.88 15.04 -1.59
CA LEU A 400 11.74 15.18 -2.51
C LEU A 400 11.81 16.51 -3.26
N ARG A 401 11.13 16.62 -4.41
CA ARG A 401 11.18 17.76 -5.33
C ARG A 401 12.61 18.07 -5.79
N HIS A 402 13.43 17.02 -5.91
CA HIS A 402 14.84 17.11 -6.25
C HIS A 402 15.11 16.26 -7.47
N SER A 403 14.99 16.87 -8.65
CA SER A 403 15.26 16.19 -9.91
C SER A 403 16.75 16.14 -10.24
N VAL A 404 17.15 15.09 -10.95
CA VAL A 404 18.50 14.91 -11.46
C VAL A 404 18.51 15.15 -12.97
N GLN A 405 19.47 15.92 -13.44
CA GLN A 405 19.53 16.36 -14.84
C GLN A 405 20.27 15.34 -15.72
N CYS A 406 21.42 14.84 -15.26
CA CYS A 406 22.21 13.87 -16.00
C CYS A 406 23.11 13.01 -15.11
N LEU A 407 23.48 11.85 -15.62
CA LEU A 407 24.57 11.02 -15.12
C LEU A 407 25.88 11.44 -15.78
N VAL A 408 26.95 11.57 -15.01
CA VAL A 408 28.28 11.91 -15.52
C VAL A 408 29.13 10.66 -15.63
N VAL A 409 29.56 10.35 -16.85
CA VAL A 409 30.28 9.14 -17.19
C VAL A 409 31.70 9.46 -17.62
N ASP A 410 32.65 8.69 -17.15
CA ASP A 410 34.04 8.79 -17.55
C ASP A 410 34.27 8.11 -18.90
N LYS A 411 34.88 8.82 -19.87
CA LYS A 411 35.08 8.30 -21.23
C LYS A 411 36.04 7.10 -21.27
N GLU A 412 37.02 7.05 -20.36
CA GLU A 412 38.05 6.01 -20.34
C GLU A 412 37.58 4.73 -19.66
N SER A 413 37.11 4.84 -18.40
CA SER A 413 36.66 3.69 -17.60
C SER A 413 35.23 3.26 -17.92
N ARG A 414 34.47 4.08 -18.66
CA ARG A 414 33.04 3.87 -18.97
C ARG A 414 32.15 3.71 -17.73
N LYS A 415 32.61 4.16 -16.56
CA LYS A 415 31.84 4.14 -15.30
C LYS A 415 31.19 5.49 -15.04
N CYS A 416 30.01 5.47 -14.41
CA CYS A 416 29.38 6.67 -13.89
C CYS A 416 30.15 7.14 -12.65
N LYS A 417 30.49 8.43 -12.59
CA LYS A 417 31.24 9.06 -11.49
C LYS A 417 30.36 9.88 -10.56
N ALA A 418 29.35 10.55 -11.13
CA ALA A 418 28.54 11.51 -10.40
C ALA A 418 27.17 11.72 -11.07
N ILE A 419 26.28 12.39 -10.37
CA ILE A 419 25.12 13.04 -10.95
C ILE A 419 25.29 14.57 -10.95
N ILE A 420 24.54 15.25 -11.81
CA ILE A 420 24.30 16.69 -11.69
C ILE A 420 22.82 16.90 -11.42
N ASP A 421 22.51 17.54 -10.29
CA ASP A 421 21.12 17.81 -9.91
C ASP A 421 20.54 19.06 -10.59
N GLN A 422 19.27 19.35 -10.31
CA GLN A 422 18.57 20.53 -10.84
C GLN A 422 19.16 21.88 -10.43
N PHE A 423 19.99 21.93 -9.38
CA PHE A 423 20.67 23.13 -8.91
C PHE A 423 22.09 23.26 -9.49
N GLY A 424 22.52 22.31 -10.34
CA GLY A 424 23.86 22.26 -10.89
C GLY A 424 24.90 21.69 -9.92
N GLN A 425 24.49 21.15 -8.77
CA GLN A 425 25.41 20.52 -7.83
C GLN A 425 25.87 19.17 -8.38
N ARG A 426 27.19 18.99 -8.44
CA ARG A 426 27.81 17.70 -8.75
C ARG A 426 27.92 16.85 -7.49
N ILE A 427 27.34 15.65 -7.53
CA ILE A 427 27.32 14.71 -6.40
C ILE A 427 27.94 13.38 -6.84
N ILE A 428 29.05 13.01 -6.22
CA ILE A 428 29.85 11.82 -6.55
C ILE A 428 29.26 10.59 -5.87
N SER A 429 29.27 9.45 -6.59
CA SER A 429 28.87 8.17 -6.02
C SER A 429 29.54 6.99 -6.71
N LYS A 430 29.58 5.84 -6.02
CA LYS A 430 30.09 4.57 -6.55
C LYS A 430 29.00 3.81 -7.31
N HIS A 431 27.78 3.83 -6.80
CA HIS A 431 26.63 3.13 -7.36
C HIS A 431 25.46 4.08 -7.60
N PHE A 432 24.76 3.90 -8.71
CA PHE A 432 23.62 4.71 -9.11
C PHE A 432 22.45 3.80 -9.42
N LEU A 433 21.34 3.89 -8.68
CA LEU A 433 20.11 3.17 -8.95
C LEU A 433 19.10 4.14 -9.50
N VAL A 434 18.51 3.79 -10.63
CA VAL A 434 17.59 4.68 -11.35
C VAL A 434 16.36 3.89 -11.75
N GLU A 435 15.18 4.38 -11.38
CA GLU A 435 13.92 3.82 -11.85
C GLU A 435 13.70 4.13 -13.34
N ASP A 436 13.11 3.18 -14.08
CA ASP A 436 12.91 3.23 -15.53
C ASP A 436 12.38 4.58 -16.07
N SER A 437 11.40 5.19 -15.39
CA SER A 437 10.77 6.43 -15.86
C SER A 437 11.71 7.63 -15.93
N TYR A 438 12.81 7.60 -15.18
CA TYR A 438 13.83 8.65 -15.18
C TYR A 438 14.81 8.53 -16.34
N PHE A 439 14.81 7.45 -17.12
CA PHE A 439 15.66 7.35 -18.30
C PHE A 439 15.06 8.09 -19.51
N SER A 440 15.95 8.67 -20.33
CA SER A 440 15.55 9.35 -21.56
C SER A 440 15.03 8.37 -22.62
N GLU A 441 14.25 8.89 -23.59
CA GLU A 441 13.78 8.09 -24.73
C GLU A 441 14.92 7.49 -25.55
N ASN A 442 16.06 8.17 -25.63
CA ASN A 442 17.25 7.66 -26.31
C ASN A 442 17.83 6.45 -25.58
N THR A 443 17.90 6.50 -24.25
CA THR A 443 18.35 5.37 -23.42
C THR A 443 17.42 4.17 -23.56
N CYS A 444 16.11 4.42 -23.66
CA CYS A 444 15.08 3.38 -23.71
C CYS A 444 14.62 2.99 -25.12
N SER A 445 15.30 3.42 -26.18
CA SER A 445 14.78 3.27 -27.55
C SER A 445 14.66 1.82 -28.05
N ARG A 446 15.41 0.88 -27.46
CA ARG A 446 15.31 -0.58 -27.74
C ARG A 446 14.42 -1.31 -26.73
N VAL A 447 13.88 -0.62 -25.75
CA VAL A 447 13.10 -1.22 -24.67
C VAL A 447 11.67 -1.45 -25.15
N GLN A 448 11.18 -2.68 -24.95
CA GLN A 448 9.80 -3.06 -25.29
C GLN A 448 8.99 -3.17 -24.00
N TYR A 449 8.22 -2.12 -23.72
CA TYR A 449 7.39 -2.08 -22.52
C TYR A 449 6.09 -2.85 -22.71
N ARG A 450 5.65 -3.48 -21.62
CA ARG A 450 4.26 -3.93 -21.46
C ARG A 450 3.43 -2.78 -20.89
N GLN A 451 2.12 -2.97 -20.83
CA GLN A 451 1.18 -2.01 -20.25
C GLN A 451 0.24 -2.72 -19.28
N ILE A 452 -0.18 -2.01 -18.24
CA ILE A 452 -1.15 -2.44 -17.24
C ILE A 452 -2.39 -1.58 -17.42
N SER A 453 -3.53 -2.22 -17.64
CA SER A 453 -4.82 -1.54 -17.66
C SER A 453 -5.32 -1.43 -16.22
N ARG A 454 -5.59 -0.20 -15.77
CA ARG A 454 -6.07 0.10 -14.41
C ARG A 454 -7.40 0.85 -14.47
N ALA A 455 -8.31 0.45 -13.58
CA ALA A 455 -9.46 1.27 -13.21
C ALA A 455 -9.56 1.44 -11.71
N VAL A 456 -10.06 2.60 -11.29
CA VAL A 456 -10.40 2.93 -9.91
C VAL A 456 -11.84 3.44 -9.88
N LEU A 457 -12.68 2.80 -9.08
CA LEU A 457 -14.09 3.15 -8.94
C LEU A 457 -14.39 3.50 -7.49
N ILE A 458 -15.20 4.52 -7.28
CA ILE A 458 -15.85 4.81 -5.99
C ILE A 458 -17.30 4.34 -6.11
N THR A 459 -17.72 3.40 -5.26
CA THR A 459 -19.08 2.82 -5.30
C THR A 459 -19.82 2.99 -3.98
N ASP A 460 -21.16 2.90 -4.02
CA ASP A 460 -22.03 3.11 -2.85
C ASP A 460 -22.28 1.85 -2.00
N ARG A 461 -21.91 0.68 -2.50
CA ARG A 461 -22.11 -0.62 -1.84
C ARG A 461 -21.15 -1.68 -2.38
N SER A 462 -21.11 -2.82 -1.69
CA SER A 462 -20.30 -3.96 -2.09
C SER A 462 -20.89 -4.73 -3.29
N VAL A 463 -20.02 -5.33 -4.11
CA VAL A 463 -20.36 -6.25 -5.22
C VAL A 463 -21.12 -7.50 -4.76
N LEU A 464 -20.97 -7.88 -3.49
CA LEU A 464 -21.72 -8.97 -2.86
C LEU A 464 -22.31 -8.48 -1.54
N LYS A 465 -23.62 -8.26 -1.53
CA LYS A 465 -24.37 -7.78 -0.37
C LYS A 465 -24.33 -8.81 0.76
N THR A 466 -23.95 -8.35 1.94
CA THR A 466 -23.88 -9.12 3.20
C THR A 466 -24.34 -8.24 4.36
N ASP A 467 -24.56 -8.84 5.54
CA ASP A 467 -24.95 -8.09 6.74
C ASP A 467 -23.82 -7.21 7.28
N SER A 468 -22.56 -7.58 7.00
CA SER A 468 -21.38 -6.79 7.35
C SER A 468 -20.85 -6.04 6.14
N ASP A 469 -20.79 -4.72 6.26
CA ASP A 469 -20.26 -3.80 5.24
C ASP A 469 -18.72 -3.69 5.27
N GLN A 470 -18.07 -4.09 6.36
CA GLN A 470 -16.62 -3.97 6.55
C GLN A 470 -15.82 -5.18 6.04
N GLN A 471 -16.11 -5.64 4.83
CA GLN A 471 -15.42 -6.76 4.18
C GLN A 471 -14.47 -6.27 3.07
N ILE A 472 -13.32 -6.93 2.94
CA ILE A 472 -12.43 -6.78 1.79
C ILE A 472 -12.56 -8.03 0.94
N SER A 473 -12.66 -7.84 -0.37
CA SER A 473 -12.87 -8.91 -1.33
C SER A 473 -11.89 -8.85 -2.49
N ILE A 474 -11.48 -10.02 -2.98
CA ILE A 474 -10.86 -10.18 -4.29
C ILE A 474 -11.80 -10.98 -5.18
N LEU A 475 -11.99 -10.53 -6.41
CA LEU A 475 -12.77 -11.16 -7.45
C LEU A 475 -11.91 -11.32 -8.70
N THR A 476 -11.94 -12.50 -9.30
CA THR A 476 -11.34 -12.75 -10.61
C THR A 476 -12.46 -12.89 -11.64
N VAL A 477 -12.37 -12.11 -12.71
CA VAL A 477 -13.25 -12.19 -13.88
C VAL A 477 -12.43 -12.70 -15.06
N PRO A 478 -12.61 -13.96 -15.48
CA PRO A 478 -11.91 -14.50 -16.63
C PRO A 478 -12.23 -13.72 -17.90
N SER A 479 -11.31 -13.77 -18.85
CA SER A 479 -11.52 -13.23 -20.19
C SER A 479 -12.54 -14.09 -20.97
N GLU A 480 -13.44 -13.42 -21.69
CA GLU A 480 -14.38 -14.05 -22.62
C GLU A 480 -13.89 -13.99 -24.07
N GLU A 481 -12.96 -13.09 -24.38
CA GLU A 481 -12.47 -12.83 -25.74
C GLU A 481 -11.04 -13.35 -25.95
N PRO A 482 -10.76 -14.08 -27.05
CA PRO A 482 -9.40 -14.51 -27.37
C PRO A 482 -8.45 -13.32 -27.45
N GLY A 483 -7.33 -13.39 -26.70
CA GLY A 483 -6.31 -12.34 -26.69
C GLY A 483 -6.51 -11.24 -25.63
N THR A 484 -7.52 -11.38 -24.76
CA THR A 484 -7.63 -10.55 -23.54
C THR A 484 -7.25 -11.35 -22.30
N PHE A 485 -6.94 -10.64 -21.21
CA PHE A 485 -6.43 -11.22 -19.97
C PHE A 485 -7.52 -11.25 -18.90
N ALA A 486 -7.36 -12.12 -17.90
CA ALA A 486 -8.27 -12.13 -16.75
C ALA A 486 -8.19 -10.80 -15.99
N VAL A 487 -9.34 -10.24 -15.64
CA VAL A 487 -9.45 -9.00 -14.89
C VAL A 487 -9.55 -9.33 -13.41
N ARG A 488 -8.65 -8.73 -12.63
CA ARG A 488 -8.68 -8.78 -11.18
C ARG A 488 -9.43 -7.56 -10.65
N VAL A 489 -10.36 -7.79 -9.73
CA VAL A 489 -11.13 -6.76 -9.03
C VAL A 489 -10.86 -6.88 -7.53
N ILE A 490 -10.35 -5.82 -6.92
CA ILE A 490 -10.14 -5.72 -5.47
C ILE A 490 -11.10 -4.68 -4.92
N GLU A 491 -11.91 -5.07 -3.95
CA GLU A 491 -12.89 -4.22 -3.29
C GLU A 491 -12.42 -3.90 -1.88
N LEU A 492 -12.23 -2.62 -1.58
CA LEU A 492 -11.79 -2.10 -0.29
C LEU A 492 -12.95 -1.35 0.39
N CYS A 493 -13.25 -1.72 1.63
CA CYS A 493 -14.22 -0.99 2.47
C CYS A 493 -13.55 0.14 3.27
N SER A 494 -14.35 1.02 3.86
CA SER A 494 -13.88 2.18 4.62
C SER A 494 -12.93 1.83 5.78
N SER A 495 -13.03 0.65 6.40
CA SER A 495 -12.11 0.23 7.48
C SER A 495 -10.67 -0.05 7.02
N THR A 496 -10.40 -0.06 5.71
CA THR A 496 -9.03 -0.03 5.18
C THR A 496 -8.39 1.34 5.25
N MET A 497 -9.14 2.37 5.62
CA MET A 497 -8.73 3.78 5.60
C MET A 497 -8.36 4.30 4.20
N THR A 498 -8.90 3.69 3.14
CA THR A 498 -8.68 4.11 1.74
C THR A 498 -9.86 4.85 1.11
N CYS A 499 -11.01 4.91 1.78
CA CYS A 499 -12.19 5.63 1.33
C CYS A 499 -13.09 6.05 2.49
N MET A 500 -13.97 7.03 2.24
CA MET A 500 -14.94 7.53 3.22
C MET A 500 -16.01 6.49 3.57
N LYS A 501 -16.64 6.64 4.75
CA LYS A 501 -17.76 5.79 5.16
C LYS A 501 -18.91 5.87 4.15
N GLY A 502 -19.60 4.74 3.95
CA GLY A 502 -20.68 4.63 2.96
C GLY A 502 -20.20 4.43 1.53
N THR A 503 -18.88 4.41 1.29
CA THR A 503 -18.30 4.09 -0.02
C THR A 503 -17.39 2.87 0.05
N TYR A 504 -17.13 2.31 -1.14
CA TYR A 504 -16.08 1.33 -1.37
C TYR A 504 -15.15 1.84 -2.46
N LEU A 505 -13.86 1.54 -2.31
CA LEU A 505 -12.86 1.79 -3.33
C LEU A 505 -12.59 0.48 -4.07
N VAL A 506 -12.95 0.43 -5.35
CA VAL A 506 -12.80 -0.78 -6.16
C VAL A 506 -11.72 -0.56 -7.21
N HIS A 507 -10.74 -1.44 -7.22
CA HIS A 507 -9.64 -1.43 -8.18
C HIS A 507 -9.78 -2.57 -9.18
N LEU A 508 -9.64 -2.27 -10.47
CA LEU A 508 -9.60 -3.24 -11.56
C LEU A 508 -8.23 -3.25 -12.21
N THR A 509 -7.68 -4.44 -12.47
CA THR A 509 -6.34 -4.61 -13.07
C THR A 509 -6.30 -5.77 -14.03
N CYS A 510 -5.68 -5.56 -15.20
CA CYS A 510 -5.24 -6.65 -16.08
C CYS A 510 -4.02 -6.21 -16.89
N THR A 511 -3.35 -7.19 -17.51
CA THR A 511 -2.39 -6.88 -18.58
C THR A 511 -3.17 -6.22 -19.72
N SER A 512 -2.63 -5.13 -20.24
CA SER A 512 -3.29 -4.35 -21.27
C SER A 512 -3.25 -5.07 -22.61
N SER A 513 -4.39 -5.11 -23.28
CA SER A 513 -4.52 -5.48 -24.69
C SER A 513 -4.75 -4.23 -25.55
N LYS A 514 -5.47 -3.24 -25.02
CA LYS A 514 -5.75 -1.94 -25.65
C LYS A 514 -5.70 -0.81 -24.61
N THR A 515 -6.56 0.19 -24.72
CA THR A 515 -6.71 1.20 -23.66
C THR A 515 -7.33 0.59 -22.41
N ALA A 516 -7.04 1.17 -21.24
CA ALA A 516 -7.56 0.67 -19.97
C ALA A 516 -9.08 0.64 -19.91
N ARG A 517 -9.76 1.61 -20.55
CA ARG A 517 -11.22 1.61 -20.64
C ARG A 517 -11.73 0.49 -21.52
N GLU A 518 -11.18 0.29 -22.71
CA GLU A 518 -11.62 -0.79 -23.60
C GLU A 518 -11.45 -2.18 -22.97
N ASP A 519 -10.37 -2.38 -22.18
CA ASP A 519 -10.10 -3.65 -21.51
C ASP A 519 -11.01 -3.88 -20.29
N LEU A 520 -11.38 -2.82 -19.55
CA LEU A 520 -12.01 -2.96 -18.23
C LEU A 520 -13.49 -2.58 -18.18
N GLU A 521 -13.95 -1.68 -19.05
CA GLU A 521 -15.35 -1.23 -19.11
C GLU A 521 -16.34 -2.41 -19.27
N PRO A 522 -16.07 -3.47 -20.06
CA PRO A 522 -16.98 -4.63 -20.13
C PRO A 522 -17.19 -5.31 -18.78
N VAL A 523 -16.16 -5.37 -17.93
CA VAL A 523 -16.27 -5.92 -16.58
C VAL A 523 -16.98 -4.95 -15.65
N VAL A 524 -16.72 -3.65 -15.78
CA VAL A 524 -17.41 -2.61 -15.00
C VAL A 524 -18.92 -2.64 -15.25
N GLN A 525 -19.37 -2.73 -16.51
CA GLN A 525 -20.80 -2.81 -16.86
C GLN A 525 -21.47 -4.11 -16.41
N LYS A 526 -20.71 -5.21 -16.32
CA LYS A 526 -21.21 -6.48 -15.78
C LYS A 526 -21.45 -6.41 -14.28
N LEU A 527 -20.58 -5.75 -13.54
CA LEU A 527 -20.62 -5.73 -12.07
C LEU A 527 -21.37 -4.54 -11.49
N PHE A 528 -21.39 -3.41 -12.18
CA PHE A 528 -21.84 -2.12 -11.65
C PHE A 528 -22.81 -1.42 -12.60
N ILE A 529 -23.48 -0.39 -12.08
CA ILE A 529 -24.30 0.53 -12.88
C ILE A 529 -23.89 1.99 -12.60
N PRO A 530 -23.83 2.87 -13.60
CA PRO A 530 -23.61 4.29 -13.38
C PRO A 530 -24.69 4.88 -12.47
N TYR A 531 -24.31 5.78 -11.57
CA TYR A 531 -25.29 6.51 -10.77
C TYR A 531 -26.24 7.34 -11.65
N THR A 532 -27.56 7.16 -11.48
CA THR A 532 -28.59 8.01 -12.10
C THR A 532 -29.66 8.36 -11.08
N GLU A 533 -30.22 9.58 -11.15
CA GLU A 533 -31.21 10.05 -10.18
C GLU A 533 -32.56 9.32 -10.31
N VAL A 534 -32.89 8.83 -11.50
CA VAL A 534 -34.15 8.16 -11.83
C VAL A 534 -34.25 6.76 -11.20
N GLU A 535 -33.13 6.10 -10.95
CA GLU A 535 -33.11 4.74 -10.40
C GLU A 535 -33.24 4.68 -8.87
N ILE A 536 -33.30 5.81 -8.17
CA ILE A 536 -33.46 5.85 -6.70
C ILE A 536 -34.85 5.34 -6.29
N GLU A 537 -35.86 5.53 -7.13
CA GLU A 537 -37.24 5.11 -6.86
C GLU A 537 -37.46 3.60 -7.07
N ASN A 538 -36.55 2.91 -7.78
CA ASN A 538 -36.60 1.47 -7.98
C ASN A 538 -35.67 0.75 -6.98
N GLU A 539 -36.22 0.30 -5.85
CA GLU A 539 -35.50 -0.50 -4.85
C GLU A 539 -35.01 -1.88 -5.35
N GLN A 540 -35.33 -2.25 -6.61
CA GLN A 540 -35.00 -3.53 -7.23
C GLN A 540 -33.60 -3.62 -7.83
N VAL A 541 -32.76 -2.58 -7.74
CA VAL A 541 -31.44 -2.61 -8.37
C VAL A 541 -30.44 -3.45 -7.55
N GLU A 542 -30.10 -4.64 -8.06
CA GLU A 542 -29.16 -5.60 -7.44
C GLU A 542 -27.68 -5.13 -7.48
N LYS A 543 -27.28 -4.38 -8.51
CA LYS A 543 -25.87 -4.00 -8.73
C LYS A 543 -25.45 -2.74 -7.94
N PRO A 544 -24.17 -2.61 -7.52
CA PRO A 544 -23.67 -1.39 -6.90
C PRO A 544 -23.60 -0.22 -7.89
N ARG A 545 -23.78 1.00 -7.37
CA ARG A 545 -23.74 2.23 -8.17
C ARG A 545 -22.33 2.80 -8.20
N ILE A 546 -21.87 3.18 -9.38
CA ILE A 546 -20.61 3.90 -9.57
C ILE A 546 -20.87 5.40 -9.36
N LEU A 547 -20.16 6.00 -8.41
CA LEU A 547 -20.19 7.43 -8.14
C LEU A 547 -19.12 8.18 -8.95
N TRP A 548 -17.95 7.58 -9.09
CA TRP A 548 -16.81 8.12 -9.81
C TRP A 548 -15.95 6.98 -10.37
N ALA A 549 -15.36 7.17 -11.55
CA ALA A 549 -14.49 6.20 -12.20
C ALA A 549 -13.29 6.89 -12.87
N LEU A 550 -12.13 6.24 -12.78
CA LEU A 550 -10.90 6.59 -13.47
C LEU A 550 -10.36 5.36 -14.19
N TYR A 551 -9.95 5.52 -15.44
CA TYR A 551 -9.23 4.55 -16.24
C TYR A 551 -7.89 5.13 -16.69
N PHE A 552 -6.83 4.34 -16.65
CA PHE A 552 -5.52 4.73 -17.21
C PHE A 552 -4.67 3.50 -17.48
N ASN A 553 -3.76 3.61 -18.45
CA ASN A 553 -2.71 2.63 -18.67
C ASN A 553 -1.44 3.07 -17.92
N MET A 554 -0.78 2.11 -17.28
CA MET A 554 0.51 2.29 -16.63
C MET A 554 1.55 1.40 -17.30
N ARG A 555 2.74 1.95 -17.58
CA ARG A 555 3.88 1.22 -18.11
C ARG A 555 4.29 0.09 -17.17
N ASP A 556 4.44 -1.11 -17.72
CA ASP A 556 5.08 -2.24 -17.07
C ASP A 556 6.49 -2.42 -17.65
N SER A 557 7.48 -2.00 -16.85
CA SER A 557 8.90 -2.14 -17.13
C SER A 557 9.55 -3.32 -16.40
N SER A 558 8.75 -4.20 -15.78
CA SER A 558 9.24 -5.38 -15.08
C SER A 558 9.75 -6.45 -16.06
N ASP A 559 10.69 -7.26 -15.61
CA ASP A 559 11.34 -8.35 -16.36
C ASP A 559 12.11 -7.90 -17.62
N ILE A 560 12.49 -6.62 -17.69
CA ILE A 560 13.29 -6.08 -18.79
C ILE A 560 14.78 -6.27 -18.49
N SER A 561 15.50 -6.90 -19.43
CA SER A 561 16.95 -7.07 -19.31
C SER A 561 17.68 -5.73 -19.40
N ARG A 562 18.71 -5.57 -18.58
CA ARG A 562 19.65 -4.43 -18.62
C ARG A 562 20.17 -4.15 -20.04
N SER A 563 20.42 -5.18 -20.83
CA SER A 563 20.98 -5.06 -22.19
C SER A 563 20.05 -4.35 -23.20
N CYS A 564 18.77 -4.20 -22.86
CA CYS A 564 17.79 -3.45 -23.66
C CYS A 564 17.99 -1.93 -23.56
N TYR A 565 18.63 -1.44 -22.50
CA TYR A 565 18.94 -0.02 -22.34
C TYR A 565 20.26 0.33 -23.06
N ASN A 566 20.31 1.51 -23.67
CA ASN A 566 21.48 1.98 -24.41
C ASN A 566 22.51 2.62 -23.49
N ASP A 567 23.79 2.31 -23.74
CA ASP A 567 24.94 3.03 -23.22
C ASP A 567 25.01 3.17 -21.69
N LEU A 568 24.33 2.29 -20.94
CA LEU A 568 24.32 2.35 -19.47
C LEU A 568 25.66 1.86 -18.88
N PRO A 569 26.38 2.70 -18.10
CA PRO A 569 27.58 2.30 -17.38
C PRO A 569 27.32 1.13 -16.43
N PRO A 570 28.28 0.22 -16.21
CA PRO A 570 28.05 -1.01 -15.44
C PRO A 570 27.66 -0.78 -13.98
N ASN A 571 27.97 0.38 -13.39
CA ASN A 571 27.61 0.77 -12.03
C ASN A 571 26.32 1.61 -11.92
N VAL A 572 25.54 1.70 -13.01
CA VAL A 572 24.21 2.32 -13.04
C VAL A 572 23.16 1.21 -13.12
N TYR A 573 22.47 0.89 -12.05
CA TYR A 573 21.46 -0.17 -11.96
C TYR A 573 20.06 0.38 -12.28
N VAL A 574 19.21 -0.48 -12.84
CA VAL A 574 17.85 -0.10 -13.25
C VAL A 574 16.85 -0.78 -12.32
N CYS A 575 15.95 0.01 -11.74
CA CYS A 575 14.75 -0.50 -11.08
C CYS A 575 13.55 -0.38 -12.03
N SER A 576 12.65 -1.35 -11.96
CA SER A 576 11.40 -1.33 -12.73
C SER A 576 10.27 -0.71 -11.92
N GLY A 577 9.25 -0.21 -12.63
CA GLY A 577 8.00 0.18 -12.04
C GLY A 577 7.16 -1.03 -11.59
N PRO A 578 5.87 -0.81 -11.29
CA PRO A 578 4.97 -1.89 -10.89
C PRO A 578 4.74 -2.94 -11.99
N ASP A 579 4.67 -4.22 -11.61
CA ASP A 579 4.25 -5.33 -12.46
C ASP A 579 2.74 -5.62 -12.32
N CYS A 580 2.15 -6.35 -13.28
CA CYS A 580 0.72 -6.68 -13.26
C CYS A 580 0.31 -7.79 -12.25
N GLY A 581 1.28 -8.47 -11.62
CA GLY A 581 1.06 -9.57 -10.69
C GLY A 581 0.29 -9.17 -9.42
N LEU A 582 -0.28 -10.17 -8.73
CA LEU A 582 -1.06 -9.94 -7.51
C LEU A 582 -0.18 -9.51 -6.32
N GLY A 583 1.01 -10.11 -6.19
CA GLY A 583 1.95 -9.86 -5.10
C GLY A 583 3.08 -8.91 -5.49
N ASN A 584 4.05 -8.78 -4.57
CA ASN A 584 5.20 -7.87 -4.69
C ASN A 584 6.54 -8.63 -4.89
N ASP A 585 6.48 -9.89 -5.30
CA ASP A 585 7.67 -10.74 -5.44
C ASP A 585 8.68 -10.17 -6.44
N ASN A 586 8.22 -9.56 -7.54
CA ASN A 586 9.11 -8.94 -8.53
C ASN A 586 9.91 -7.78 -7.92
N ALA A 587 9.26 -6.91 -7.12
CA ALA A 587 9.91 -5.80 -6.44
C ALA A 587 10.96 -6.25 -5.41
N VAL A 588 10.67 -7.31 -4.65
CA VAL A 588 11.63 -7.82 -3.66
C VAL A 588 12.80 -8.54 -4.33
N LYS A 589 12.54 -9.40 -5.33
CA LYS A 589 13.59 -10.15 -6.03
C LYS A 589 14.57 -9.22 -6.75
N GLN A 590 14.07 -8.19 -7.43
CA GLN A 590 14.95 -7.25 -8.12
C GLN A 590 15.81 -6.48 -7.11
N ALA A 591 15.24 -6.02 -6.00
CA ALA A 591 15.99 -5.31 -4.96
C ALA A 591 17.05 -6.21 -4.30
N GLU A 592 16.73 -7.47 -3.99
CA GLU A 592 17.68 -8.43 -3.44
C GLU A 592 18.81 -8.74 -4.42
N THR A 593 18.49 -8.94 -5.70
CA THR A 593 19.50 -9.20 -6.75
C THR A 593 20.45 -8.02 -6.88
N LEU A 594 19.93 -6.79 -6.96
CA LEU A 594 20.73 -5.58 -7.04
C LEU A 594 21.56 -5.35 -5.78
N PHE A 595 21.03 -5.68 -4.60
CA PHE A 595 21.77 -5.60 -3.35
C PHE A 595 22.98 -6.52 -3.35
N GLN A 596 22.84 -7.76 -3.83
CA GLN A 596 23.95 -8.71 -3.92
C GLN A 596 25.05 -8.25 -4.88
N GLU A 597 24.70 -7.47 -5.92
CA GLU A 597 25.67 -6.87 -6.84
C GLU A 597 26.41 -5.66 -6.22
N ILE A 598 25.74 -4.88 -5.36
CA ILE A 598 26.30 -3.67 -4.73
C ILE A 598 27.09 -4.01 -3.45
N CYS A 599 26.55 -4.89 -2.62
CA CYS A 599 27.07 -5.30 -1.32
C CYS A 599 27.21 -6.83 -1.28
N PRO A 600 28.21 -7.42 -1.99
CA PRO A 600 28.37 -8.87 -2.03
C PRO A 600 28.73 -9.42 -0.64
N ASN A 601 28.12 -10.56 -0.28
CA ASN A 601 28.27 -11.26 1.01
C ASN A 601 27.69 -10.54 2.24
N GLU A 602 26.95 -9.44 2.06
CA GLU A 602 26.20 -8.80 3.14
C GLU A 602 24.81 -9.42 3.31
N ASP A 603 24.25 -9.35 4.52
CA ASP A 603 22.87 -9.82 4.75
C ASP A 603 21.85 -8.83 4.20
N PHE A 604 20.83 -9.33 3.51
CA PHE A 604 19.78 -8.51 2.92
C PHE A 604 18.74 -8.12 3.98
N CYS A 605 18.75 -6.84 4.37
CA CYS A 605 17.86 -6.24 5.37
C CYS A 605 17.80 -7.00 6.72
N PRO A 606 18.93 -7.17 7.44
CA PRO A 606 18.92 -7.77 8.78
C PRO A 606 18.10 -6.92 9.76
N PRO A 607 17.54 -7.54 10.82
CA PRO A 607 16.85 -6.80 11.87
C PRO A 607 17.76 -5.70 12.45
N PRO A 608 17.23 -4.51 12.75
CA PRO A 608 17.96 -3.51 13.51
C PRO A 608 18.32 -4.08 14.90
N PRO A 609 19.56 -3.94 15.38
CA PRO A 609 19.91 -4.37 16.72
C PRO A 609 19.11 -3.54 17.72
N ASN A 610 18.32 -4.18 18.57
CA ASN A 610 17.62 -3.50 19.64
C ASN A 610 18.59 -3.33 20.83
N PRO A 611 18.98 -2.10 21.21
CA PRO A 611 19.93 -1.90 22.30
C PRO A 611 19.39 -2.43 23.64
N GLU A 612 18.06 -2.50 23.80
CA GLU A 612 17.40 -3.02 25.00
C GLU A 612 17.54 -4.56 25.16
N ASP A 613 17.89 -5.28 24.09
CA ASP A 613 18.13 -6.73 24.17
C ASP A 613 19.50 -7.05 24.82
N ILE A 614 20.38 -6.05 24.99
CA ILE A 614 21.68 -6.18 25.65
C ILE A 614 21.48 -6.06 27.16
N VAL A 615 21.43 -7.20 27.85
CA VAL A 615 21.43 -7.23 29.32
C VAL A 615 22.82 -6.82 29.82
N LEU A 616 22.94 -5.63 30.38
CA LEU A 616 24.13 -5.20 31.10
C LEU A 616 24.14 -5.86 32.48
N ASP A 617 25.21 -6.59 32.81
CA ASP A 617 25.39 -7.14 34.16
C ASP A 617 25.39 -5.98 35.16
N GLY A 618 24.36 -5.94 36.01
CA GLY A 618 24.22 -4.94 37.05
C GLY A 618 25.18 -5.24 38.20
N ASP A 619 26.30 -4.52 38.26
CA ASP A 619 27.15 -4.53 39.43
C ASP A 619 26.51 -3.71 40.56
N SER A 620 25.97 -4.46 41.53
CA SER A 620 26.08 -4.29 42.98
C SER A 620 25.99 -2.87 43.62
N LEU A 621 25.00 -2.76 44.53
CA LEU A 621 24.81 -1.76 45.61
C LEU A 621 24.06 -0.46 45.27
N GLN A 622 22.73 -0.52 45.34
CA GLN A 622 21.96 0.58 45.97
C GLN A 622 21.42 0.09 47.32
N PRO A 623 21.78 0.70 48.45
CA PRO A 623 21.12 0.42 49.71
C PRO A 623 19.71 1.03 49.67
N GLU A 624 18.72 0.24 50.09
CA GLU A 624 17.37 0.69 50.37
C GLU A 624 17.42 1.91 51.33
N ALA A 625 17.15 3.10 50.79
CA ALA A 625 16.88 4.27 51.60
C ALA A 625 15.38 4.29 51.91
N SER A 626 15.09 3.86 53.13
CA SER A 626 13.81 3.96 53.81
C SER A 626 13.30 5.40 53.86
N GLU A 627 12.00 5.56 53.63
CA GLU A 627 11.25 6.78 53.90
C GLU A 627 11.47 7.23 55.35
N SER A 628 12.02 8.43 55.56
CA SER A 628 11.62 9.25 56.70
C SER A 628 11.81 10.73 56.40
N SER A 629 10.71 11.44 56.54
CA SER A 629 10.56 12.89 56.51
C SER A 629 11.18 13.56 57.74
N ALA A 630 12.05 14.57 57.54
CA ALA A 630 12.10 15.81 58.34
C ALA A 630 13.23 16.76 57.85
N ILE A 631 12.88 18.02 57.67
CA ILE A 631 13.75 19.21 57.48
C ILE A 631 13.64 20.05 58.80
N PRO A 632 14.45 21.08 59.15
CA PRO A 632 15.83 21.54 58.81
C PRO A 632 16.73 21.78 60.07
N GLU A 633 18.00 22.18 59.89
CA GLU A 633 18.57 23.49 60.34
C GLU A 633 20.09 23.50 60.65
N ALA A 634 20.69 24.64 60.28
CA ALA A 634 21.80 25.36 60.91
C ALA A 634 23.28 24.97 60.67
N ASN A 635 23.88 25.78 59.79
CA ASN A 635 25.05 26.64 60.01
C ASN A 635 26.47 26.08 60.23
N SER A 636 27.37 26.73 59.49
CA SER A 636 28.70 27.26 59.85
C SER A 636 29.95 26.54 59.33
N GLU A 637 30.60 27.26 58.41
CA GLU A 637 32.01 27.70 58.52
C GLU A 637 33.18 26.71 58.29
N THR A 638 33.74 26.86 57.09
CA THR A 638 35.16 27.19 56.77
C THR A 638 36.34 26.22 57.05
N LEU A 639 37.16 26.13 55.99
CA LEU A 639 38.65 26.14 55.97
C LEU A 639 39.40 24.88 56.44
N LYS A 640 40.03 24.16 55.50
CA LYS A 640 41.46 24.36 55.16
C LYS A 640 42.01 23.38 54.13
N GLU A 641 42.89 23.95 53.33
CA GLU A 641 43.90 23.33 52.46
C GLU A 641 44.71 22.24 53.15
N SER A 642 45.10 21.22 52.40
CA SER A 642 46.52 20.85 52.29
C SER A 642 46.75 19.93 51.08
N THR A 643 47.42 20.50 50.08
CA THR A 643 48.30 19.84 49.11
C THR A 643 49.12 18.69 49.71
N ASN A 644 49.28 17.60 48.94
CA ASN A 644 50.62 17.09 48.66
C ASN A 644 50.68 16.23 47.39
N LEU A 645 51.60 16.64 46.53
CA LEU A 645 52.11 15.92 45.37
C LEU A 645 52.75 14.58 45.76
N GLY A 646 52.71 13.64 44.82
CA GLY A 646 53.59 12.47 44.80
C GLY A 646 53.46 11.71 43.48
N ASN A 647 54.24 12.14 42.48
CA ASN A 647 54.54 11.37 41.26
C ASN A 647 55.03 9.95 41.61
N LEU A 648 54.75 8.97 40.75
CA LEU A 648 55.77 8.29 39.91
C LEU A 648 55.17 7.06 39.22
N GLU A 649 55.30 7.10 37.89
CA GLU A 649 55.78 6.04 37.00
C GLU A 649 54.99 4.73 36.81
N GLU A 650 54.62 4.53 35.54
CA GLU A 650 54.44 3.24 34.86
C GLU A 650 55.64 2.30 35.09
N PRO A 651 55.47 0.98 34.85
CA PRO A 651 55.80 0.50 33.51
C PRO A 651 54.82 -0.54 32.95
N SER A 652 54.66 -0.42 31.63
CA SER A 652 54.46 -1.48 30.62
C SER A 652 54.56 -2.94 31.09
N GLU A 653 53.52 -3.71 30.77
CA GLU A 653 53.58 -4.87 29.86
C GLU A 653 52.25 -5.03 29.11
#